data_AF-A0A1H1KUI8-F1
#
_entry.id   AF-A0A1H1KUI8-F1
#
_cell.length_a   1.000
_cell.length_b   1.000
_cell.length_c   1.000
_cell.angle_alpha   90.00
_cell.angle_beta   90.00
_cell.angle_gamma   90.00
#
_symmetry.space_group_name_H-M   'P 1'
#
loop_
_entity.id
_entity.type
_entity.pdbx_description
1 polymer ?
#
loop_
_entity_poly.entity_id
_entity_poly.type
_entity_poly.pdbx_seq_one_letter_code
_entity_poly.pdbx_strand_id
1 'polypeptide(L)'
;MEKIQHYVQGQWVSGKEEGTPILDAITGEAFTSIAIEGLDIPEILNYGRTQGGEKLRKMTFQERGNMLKTLALYLTKRKDAFYELSYRTGATKVDSWIDIEGGFGNLFANASLRKLFPNQPFHVEGDPIDLSRGGRFMAHHIMVPKKGVAVHINAFNFPVWGMLEKCAVNWMAGVPAVVLPAPSSSYLAEAVARTIIDSGILPEGALQIINGTVKSILDTVESQDVVTFTGSAATGRLLKAHPRLIQESVPFTMEADSLNASILGEDAIPGTPEFDLFIKEVRKEMTVKAGQKCTAIRRIIVPENLVEDVQISLGKALDKVTIGDPRLKEVRMGSLVSHQQVQAVRDSVNDLAKEAQIVYGDLDTIETIGADAKKGAFISPILLRTDHPFQNTVIHEREAFGPVSTIMPYKNLDEAITLAQMGKGSLVSSIATNDDKIAKDYVINAASHHGRILVLNRESAKESTGHGSPLPYLVHGGPGRAGGGEEMGGMRGIKHYLQRTAIQGSPTTITEITGIYQQNAKYKEAEQHPFQYHWEDIQPGMSLKTHKRTFTDTDIINFANLTWDHFYAHTDITSLDGSIFEKRTAHGYFIISAAAGLFVYPNKGPVAANYGLEECRFLRPLYHNDTVYVRLTCKQKIDRDVASAEHPSGIVKWFVEVFDAEDELVAIATILTMVQKKQETFIEMTDAKIEECLSKLKEDAKPKWGIMTPQHMIEHLEYTYKIAAGDIQDFEVATPEKILEKVKNSLYNYDKFPQNSRFPLLEKDTLDQLRYDDLVTAIEKFKTQRQAYLTFFKEHPDAILNNMVFGELKRYEWYLLERKHLNHHFEQFGLL
;
A
#
# COMPACT_ATOMS: atom_id res chain seq x y z
N MET A 1 9.42 -8.53 39.00
CA MET A 1 9.58 -8.41 37.54
C MET A 1 8.22 -8.11 36.97
N GLU A 2 8.08 -7.09 36.13
CA GLU A 2 6.78 -6.79 35.51
C GLU A 2 6.43 -7.88 34.48
N LYS A 3 5.14 -8.21 34.36
CA LYS A 3 4.63 -9.18 33.40
C LYS A 3 4.22 -8.45 32.13
N ILE A 4 4.55 -9.03 30.98
CA ILE A 4 3.99 -8.57 29.70
C ILE A 4 2.47 -8.78 29.76
N GLN A 5 1.72 -7.76 29.37
CA GLN A 5 0.27 -7.81 29.31
C GLN A 5 -0.20 -8.30 27.93
N HIS A 6 -1.41 -8.84 27.86
CA HIS A 6 -2.15 -9.16 26.64
C HIS A 6 -3.19 -8.07 26.40
N TYR A 7 -3.49 -7.76 25.14
CA TYR A 7 -4.64 -6.92 24.82
C TYR A 7 -5.72 -7.79 24.20
N VAL A 8 -6.76 -8.05 24.97
CA VAL A 8 -7.83 -9.00 24.64
C VAL A 8 -9.16 -8.46 25.15
N GLN A 9 -10.24 -8.67 24.39
CA GLN A 9 -11.59 -8.24 24.77
C GLN A 9 -11.65 -6.73 25.14
N GLY A 10 -10.84 -5.90 24.46
CA GLY A 10 -10.77 -4.46 24.68
C GLY A 10 -9.97 -4.03 25.91
N GLN A 11 -9.27 -4.94 26.60
CA GLN A 11 -8.59 -4.65 27.86
C GLN A 11 -7.16 -5.20 27.91
N TRP A 12 -6.30 -4.51 28.66
CA TRP A 12 -4.97 -4.99 29.02
C TRP A 12 -5.05 -5.89 30.25
N VAL A 13 -4.65 -7.15 30.12
CA VAL A 13 -4.71 -8.16 31.20
C VAL A 13 -3.37 -8.90 31.33
N SER A 14 -3.12 -9.50 32.49
CA SER A 14 -1.96 -10.37 32.72
C SER A 14 -2.43 -11.77 33.15
N GLY A 15 -1.67 -12.81 32.80
CA GLY A 15 -1.92 -14.15 33.31
C GLY A 15 -1.76 -14.27 34.83
N LYS A 16 -2.47 -15.26 35.38
CA LYS A 16 -2.59 -15.48 36.83
C LYS A 16 -1.35 -16.10 37.46
N GLU A 17 -0.60 -16.90 36.71
CA GLU A 17 0.62 -17.57 37.16
C GLU A 17 1.83 -16.63 37.28
N GLU A 18 2.92 -17.06 37.91
CA GLU A 18 4.13 -16.23 38.09
C GLU A 18 4.78 -15.80 36.75
N GLY A 19 4.72 -16.70 35.76
CA GLY A 19 5.16 -16.49 34.38
C GLY A 19 6.59 -16.94 34.10
N THR A 20 6.89 -17.17 32.81
CA THR A 20 8.22 -17.57 32.34
C THR A 20 9.09 -16.34 32.10
N PRO A 21 10.31 -16.25 32.63
CA PRO A 21 11.19 -15.10 32.44
C PRO A 21 11.65 -14.97 30.98
N ILE A 22 11.72 -13.74 30.48
CA ILE A 22 12.37 -13.37 29.23
C ILE A 22 13.70 -12.72 29.56
N LEU A 23 14.73 -13.18 28.87
CA LEU A 23 16.10 -12.71 29.02
C LEU A 23 16.42 -11.66 27.96
N ASP A 24 17.22 -10.67 28.34
CA ASP A 24 17.91 -9.80 27.38
C ASP A 24 18.95 -10.62 26.63
N ALA A 25 18.89 -10.63 25.29
CA ALA A 25 19.75 -11.45 24.46
C ALA A 25 21.24 -11.04 24.53
N ILE A 26 21.52 -9.80 24.96
CA ILE A 26 22.88 -9.25 25.07
C ILE A 26 23.47 -9.51 26.46
N THR A 27 22.70 -9.31 27.53
CA THR A 27 23.21 -9.38 28.90
C THR A 27 22.88 -10.70 29.62
N GLY A 28 21.91 -11.47 29.14
CA GLY A 28 21.38 -12.66 29.79
C GLY A 28 20.50 -12.39 31.01
N GLU A 29 20.26 -11.11 31.34
CA GLU A 29 19.45 -10.73 32.50
C GLU A 29 17.96 -10.87 32.22
N ALA A 30 17.22 -11.44 33.16
CA ALA A 30 15.77 -11.50 33.09
C ALA A 30 15.17 -10.12 33.43
N PHE A 31 14.38 -9.55 32.52
CA PHE A 31 13.84 -8.19 32.71
C PHE A 31 12.31 -8.12 32.72
N THR A 32 11.63 -9.11 32.14
CA THR A 32 10.17 -9.23 32.10
C THR A 32 9.77 -10.71 32.10
N SER A 33 8.51 -11.03 32.38
CA SER A 33 7.98 -12.41 32.27
C SER A 33 6.67 -12.48 31.48
N ILE A 34 6.31 -13.68 31.03
CA ILE A 34 5.06 -13.98 30.33
C ILE A 34 4.23 -14.97 31.14
N ALA A 35 2.95 -14.64 31.35
CA ALA A 35 1.97 -15.46 32.04
C ALA A 35 0.68 -15.45 31.22
N ILE A 36 0.13 -16.61 30.85
CA ILE A 36 -1.05 -16.79 29.98
C ILE A 36 -2.24 -17.49 30.67
N GLU A 37 -2.09 -17.98 31.90
CA GLU A 37 -3.15 -18.71 32.60
C GLU A 37 -4.35 -17.80 32.89
N GLY A 38 -5.55 -18.28 32.55
CA GLY A 38 -6.81 -17.56 32.79
C GLY A 38 -7.34 -16.75 31.61
N LEU A 39 -6.68 -16.78 30.45
CA LEU A 39 -7.22 -16.20 29.22
C LEU A 39 -8.36 -17.05 28.65
N ASP A 40 -9.51 -16.43 28.37
CA ASP A 40 -10.66 -17.07 27.72
C ASP A 40 -10.50 -17.01 26.19
N ILE A 41 -9.81 -18.01 25.64
CA ILE A 41 -9.48 -18.07 24.21
C ILE A 41 -10.73 -18.08 23.31
N PRO A 42 -11.78 -18.89 23.58
CA PRO A 42 -13.02 -18.83 22.80
C PRO A 42 -13.62 -17.43 22.74
N GLU A 43 -13.71 -16.73 23.89
CA GLU A 43 -14.28 -15.38 23.92
C GLU A 43 -13.38 -14.35 23.23
N ILE A 44 -12.05 -14.51 23.30
CA ILE A 44 -11.11 -13.65 22.55
C ILE A 44 -11.38 -13.74 21.05
N LEU A 45 -11.52 -14.95 20.50
CA LEU A 45 -11.81 -15.11 19.08
C LEU A 45 -13.19 -14.53 18.73
N ASN A 46 -14.22 -14.84 19.53
CA ASN A 46 -15.57 -14.34 19.34
C ASN A 46 -15.67 -12.79 19.38
N TYR A 47 -14.98 -12.16 20.31
CA TYR A 47 -14.92 -10.71 20.44
C TYR A 47 -14.31 -10.06 19.19
N GLY A 48 -13.25 -10.66 18.63
CA GLY A 48 -12.69 -10.23 17.33
C GLY A 48 -13.76 -10.29 16.23
N ARG A 49 -14.44 -11.44 16.08
CA ARG A 49 -15.46 -11.67 15.03
C ARG A 49 -16.61 -10.65 15.10
N THR A 50 -17.09 -10.36 16.31
CA THR A 50 -18.32 -9.58 16.56
C THR A 50 -18.08 -8.08 16.77
N GLN A 51 -17.02 -7.66 17.47
CA GLN A 51 -16.74 -6.24 17.72
C GLN A 51 -15.85 -5.62 16.63
N GLY A 52 -14.69 -6.21 16.38
CA GLY A 52 -13.74 -5.70 15.41
C GLY A 52 -14.21 -5.91 13.97
N GLY A 53 -14.60 -7.14 13.66
CA GLY A 53 -14.99 -7.54 12.32
C GLY A 53 -16.22 -6.80 11.79
N GLU A 54 -17.25 -6.57 12.61
CA GLU A 54 -18.46 -5.88 12.14
C GLU A 54 -18.19 -4.44 11.68
N LYS A 55 -17.33 -3.72 12.40
CA LYS A 55 -16.95 -2.34 12.04
C LYS A 55 -16.08 -2.32 10.78
N LEU A 56 -15.04 -3.17 10.74
CA LEU A 56 -14.13 -3.25 9.58
C LEU A 56 -14.84 -3.64 8.28
N ARG A 57 -15.81 -4.57 8.33
CA ARG A 57 -16.54 -5.03 7.14
C ARG A 57 -17.52 -4.00 6.57
N LYS A 58 -17.99 -3.05 7.40
CA LYS A 58 -18.84 -1.93 6.96
C LYS A 58 -18.04 -0.85 6.24
N MET A 59 -16.76 -0.70 6.60
CA MET A 59 -15.88 0.25 5.94
C MET A 59 -15.61 -0.15 4.48
N THR A 60 -15.36 0.82 3.61
CA THR A 60 -14.87 0.57 2.25
C THR A 60 -13.37 0.28 2.23
N PHE A 61 -12.85 -0.28 1.14
CA PHE A 61 -11.40 -0.39 0.97
C PHE A 61 -10.68 0.98 1.04
N GLN A 62 -11.34 2.07 0.63
CA GLN A 62 -10.75 3.41 0.72
C GLN A 62 -10.58 3.85 2.17
N GLU A 63 -11.62 3.68 2.98
CA GLU A 63 -11.60 4.02 4.40
C GLU A 63 -10.57 3.18 5.15
N ARG A 64 -10.51 1.87 4.88
CA ARG A 64 -9.50 0.98 5.48
C ARG A 64 -8.08 1.35 5.05
N GLY A 65 -7.86 1.68 3.78
CA GLY A 65 -6.56 2.15 3.32
C GLY A 65 -6.12 3.47 3.97
N ASN A 66 -7.04 4.42 4.15
CA ASN A 66 -6.76 5.69 4.83
C ASN A 66 -6.52 5.51 6.34
N MET A 67 -7.22 4.57 6.98
CA MET A 67 -6.96 4.15 8.36
C MET A 67 -5.53 3.60 8.50
N LEU A 68 -5.09 2.70 7.60
CA LEU A 68 -3.72 2.17 7.60
C LEU A 68 -2.66 3.27 7.39
N LYS A 69 -2.90 4.20 6.46
CA LYS A 69 -2.00 5.35 6.23
C LYS A 69 -1.86 6.21 7.49
N THR A 70 -2.97 6.48 8.15
CA THR A 70 -3.00 7.29 9.38
C THR A 70 -2.24 6.60 10.51
N LEU A 71 -2.43 5.29 10.65
CA LEU A 71 -1.70 4.48 11.63
C LEU A 71 -0.19 4.48 11.36
N ALA A 72 0.22 4.29 10.10
CA ALA A 72 1.63 4.29 9.72
C ALA A 72 2.33 5.61 10.08
N LEU A 73 1.68 6.75 9.81
CA LEU A 73 2.17 8.07 10.18
C LEU A 73 2.25 8.26 11.70
N TYR A 74 1.28 7.73 12.44
CA TYR A 74 1.23 7.80 13.89
C TYR A 74 2.40 7.04 14.55
N LEU A 75 2.67 5.81 14.08
CA LEU A 75 3.74 4.95 14.58
C LEU A 75 5.12 5.49 14.21
N THR A 76 5.30 5.97 12.98
CA THR A 76 6.59 6.52 12.51
C THR A 76 7.08 7.68 13.39
N LYS A 77 6.16 8.51 13.91
CA LYS A 77 6.48 9.62 14.83
C LYS A 77 6.91 9.17 16.23
N ARG A 78 6.74 7.89 16.58
CA ARG A 78 6.98 7.33 17.92
C ARG A 78 7.99 6.18 17.90
N LYS A 79 8.75 6.04 16.81
CA LYS A 79 9.59 4.87 16.56
C LYS A 79 10.78 4.73 17.51
N ASP A 80 11.28 5.84 18.08
CA ASP A 80 12.54 5.86 18.82
C ASP A 80 12.52 4.94 20.06
N ALA A 81 11.40 4.90 20.79
CA ALA A 81 11.26 4.02 21.95
C ALA A 81 11.31 2.52 21.59
N PHE A 82 10.89 2.15 20.37
CA PHE A 82 10.94 0.76 19.91
C PHE A 82 12.38 0.31 19.60
N TYR A 83 13.26 1.21 19.16
CA TYR A 83 14.67 0.89 18.94
C TYR A 83 15.37 0.53 20.26
N GLU A 84 15.14 1.31 21.31
CA GLU A 84 15.73 1.03 22.63
C GLU A 84 15.34 -0.34 23.17
N LEU A 85 14.07 -0.72 22.97
CA LEU A 85 13.58 -2.04 23.34
C LEU A 85 14.12 -3.14 22.41
N SER A 86 14.24 -2.86 21.12
CA SER A 86 14.73 -3.82 20.11
C SER A 86 16.17 -4.26 20.32
N TYR A 87 17.03 -3.44 20.94
CA TYR A 87 18.40 -3.87 21.29
C TYR A 87 18.44 -5.11 22.18
N ARG A 88 17.42 -5.33 23.02
CA ARG A 88 17.31 -6.54 23.86
C ARG A 88 17.06 -7.81 23.06
N THR A 89 16.67 -7.70 21.79
CA THR A 89 16.53 -8.85 20.87
C THR A 89 17.86 -9.30 20.28
N GLY A 90 18.93 -8.55 20.53
CA GLY A 90 20.25 -8.76 19.91
C GLY A 90 20.43 -8.02 18.58
N ALA A 91 19.43 -7.30 18.09
CA ALA A 91 19.48 -6.61 16.80
C ALA A 91 20.31 -5.30 16.87
N THR A 92 21.15 -5.05 15.87
CA THR A 92 21.76 -3.73 15.66
C THR A 92 20.73 -2.69 15.23
N LYS A 93 21.08 -1.40 15.24
CA LYS A 93 20.16 -0.35 14.76
C LYS A 93 19.64 -0.60 13.34
N VAL A 94 20.50 -1.08 12.43
CA VAL A 94 20.10 -1.39 11.04
C VAL A 94 19.18 -2.61 10.99
N ASP A 95 19.47 -3.63 11.80
CA ASP A 95 18.61 -4.80 11.93
C ASP A 95 17.23 -4.48 12.50
N SER A 96 17.18 -3.62 13.51
CA SER A 96 15.93 -3.09 14.09
C SER A 96 15.17 -2.21 13.12
N TRP A 97 15.88 -1.45 12.26
CA TRP A 97 15.25 -0.64 11.22
C TRP A 97 14.46 -1.51 10.23
N ILE A 98 15.00 -2.67 9.85
CA ILE A 98 14.31 -3.64 8.98
C ILE A 98 13.02 -4.15 9.63
N ASP A 99 13.04 -4.48 10.93
CA ASP A 99 11.86 -4.98 11.65
C ASP A 99 10.82 -3.88 11.91
N ILE A 100 11.25 -2.75 12.49
CA ILE A 100 10.35 -1.67 12.92
C ILE A 100 9.83 -0.88 11.72
N GLU A 101 10.72 -0.29 10.93
CA GLU A 101 10.33 0.57 9.82
C GLU A 101 9.87 -0.24 8.61
N GLY A 102 10.38 -1.47 8.41
CA GLY A 102 9.80 -2.39 7.45
C GLY A 102 8.35 -2.78 7.81
N GLY A 103 8.05 -2.97 9.10
CA GLY A 103 6.68 -3.20 9.58
C GLY A 103 5.77 -1.99 9.32
N PHE A 104 6.23 -0.76 9.60
CA PHE A 104 5.45 0.45 9.31
C PHE A 104 5.30 0.69 7.80
N GLY A 105 6.32 0.34 7.01
CA GLY A 105 6.30 0.38 5.55
C GLY A 105 5.20 -0.51 4.96
N ASN A 106 4.92 -1.67 5.56
CA ASN A 106 3.81 -2.54 5.14
C ASN A 106 2.45 -1.85 5.26
N LEU A 107 2.22 -1.05 6.31
CA LEU A 107 0.99 -0.26 6.46
C LEU A 107 0.86 0.78 5.34
N PHE A 108 1.95 1.48 4.99
CA PHE A 108 1.95 2.44 3.88
C PHE A 108 1.70 1.77 2.53
N ALA A 109 2.36 0.65 2.26
CA ALA A 109 2.23 -0.07 1.00
C ALA A 109 0.80 -0.59 0.80
N ASN A 110 0.22 -1.22 1.83
CA ASN A 110 -1.17 -1.67 1.79
C ASN A 110 -2.17 -0.51 1.72
N ALA A 111 -1.90 0.61 2.40
CA ALA A 111 -2.70 1.81 2.27
C ALA A 111 -2.76 2.34 0.84
N SER A 112 -1.66 2.28 0.07
CA SER A 112 -1.66 2.67 -1.35
C SER A 112 -2.42 1.70 -2.26
N LEU A 113 -2.52 0.42 -1.90
CA LEU A 113 -3.29 -0.56 -2.67
C LEU A 113 -4.78 -0.22 -2.75
N ARG A 114 -5.31 0.62 -1.84
CA ARG A 114 -6.71 1.07 -1.91
C ARG A 114 -7.09 1.64 -3.27
N LYS A 115 -6.15 2.25 -3.99
CA LYS A 115 -6.36 2.80 -5.34
C LYS A 115 -6.71 1.72 -6.38
N LEU A 116 -6.38 0.46 -6.10
CA LEU A 116 -6.69 -0.69 -6.94
C LEU A 116 -8.02 -1.37 -6.55
N PHE A 117 -8.68 -0.90 -5.48
CA PHE A 117 -9.96 -1.42 -5.02
C PHE A 117 -11.08 -0.40 -5.23
N PRO A 118 -12.34 -0.84 -5.43
CA PRO A 118 -13.47 0.07 -5.50
C PRO A 118 -13.70 0.79 -4.17
N ASN A 119 -14.43 1.92 -4.19
CA ASN A 119 -14.93 2.56 -2.97
C ASN A 119 -16.18 1.82 -2.45
N GLN A 120 -16.00 0.54 -2.11
CA GLN A 120 -17.03 -0.38 -1.64
C GLN A 120 -16.44 -1.30 -0.56
N PRO A 121 -17.27 -1.97 0.26
CA PRO A 121 -16.80 -2.90 1.28
C PRO A 121 -16.31 -4.25 0.72
N PHE A 122 -16.63 -4.57 -0.53
CA PHE A 122 -16.22 -5.79 -1.24
C PHE A 122 -15.57 -5.46 -2.59
N HIS A 123 -14.90 -6.45 -3.19
CA HIS A 123 -14.18 -6.31 -4.45
C HIS A 123 -14.90 -7.07 -5.56
N VAL A 124 -14.88 -6.53 -6.77
CA VAL A 124 -15.39 -7.18 -7.99
C VAL A 124 -14.18 -7.62 -8.79
N GLU A 125 -14.06 -8.92 -9.06
CA GLU A 125 -12.83 -9.52 -9.62
C GLU A 125 -13.00 -9.97 -11.06
N GLY A 126 -12.04 -9.58 -11.89
CA GLY A 126 -11.97 -9.98 -13.29
C GLY A 126 -13.05 -9.34 -14.15
N ASP A 127 -13.23 -9.90 -15.34
CA ASP A 127 -14.22 -9.45 -16.32
C ASP A 127 -15.54 -10.23 -16.19
N PRO A 128 -16.67 -9.63 -16.62
CA PRO A 128 -17.94 -10.33 -16.73
C PRO A 128 -17.88 -11.50 -17.72
N ILE A 129 -18.66 -12.55 -17.45
CA ILE A 129 -18.74 -13.75 -18.30
C ILE A 129 -20.17 -13.89 -18.83
N ASP A 130 -20.38 -13.77 -20.14
CA ASP A 130 -21.67 -14.08 -20.76
C ASP A 130 -21.91 -15.60 -20.76
N LEU A 131 -23.08 -16.02 -20.30
CA LEU A 131 -23.49 -17.42 -20.20
C LEU A 131 -24.71 -17.72 -21.08
N SER A 132 -25.10 -16.80 -21.98
CA SER A 132 -26.32 -16.92 -22.77
C SER A 132 -26.15 -16.45 -24.21
N ARG A 133 -26.89 -17.09 -25.13
CA ARG A 133 -27.03 -16.58 -26.50
C ARG A 133 -27.91 -15.32 -26.46
N GLY A 134 -27.29 -14.15 -26.51
CA GLY A 134 -27.97 -12.84 -26.47
C GLY A 134 -27.72 -12.01 -25.21
N GLY A 135 -26.79 -12.40 -24.33
CA GLY A 135 -26.31 -11.54 -23.24
C GLY A 135 -27.36 -11.18 -22.19
N ARG A 136 -28.29 -12.09 -21.85
CA ARG A 136 -29.35 -11.87 -20.84
C ARG A 136 -29.13 -12.64 -19.54
N PHE A 137 -28.21 -13.60 -19.52
CA PHE A 137 -27.77 -14.31 -18.33
C PHE A 137 -26.25 -14.40 -18.33
N MET A 138 -25.64 -13.96 -17.24
CA MET A 138 -24.19 -13.80 -17.13
C MET A 138 -23.70 -14.13 -15.72
N ALA A 139 -22.39 -14.19 -15.55
CA ALA A 139 -21.73 -14.33 -14.27
C ALA A 139 -20.68 -13.24 -14.04
N HIS A 140 -20.38 -13.00 -12.76
CA HIS A 140 -19.22 -12.24 -12.33
C HIS A 140 -18.68 -12.82 -11.03
N HIS A 141 -17.39 -12.63 -10.74
CA HIS A 141 -16.84 -12.93 -9.43
C HIS A 141 -16.85 -11.69 -8.53
N ILE A 142 -17.28 -11.87 -7.28
CA ILE A 142 -17.08 -10.91 -6.20
C ILE A 142 -16.22 -11.54 -5.12
N MET A 143 -15.59 -10.71 -4.31
CA MET A 143 -14.82 -11.09 -3.14
C MET A 143 -15.23 -10.25 -1.95
N VAL A 144 -15.89 -10.88 -0.97
CA VAL A 144 -16.40 -10.23 0.24
C VAL A 144 -15.51 -10.54 1.44
N PRO A 145 -15.33 -9.61 2.41
CA PRO A 145 -14.59 -9.91 3.63
C PRO A 145 -15.13 -11.15 4.36
N LYS A 146 -14.23 -12.05 4.78
CA LYS A 146 -14.63 -13.20 5.61
C LYS A 146 -15.23 -12.72 6.95
N LYS A 147 -16.20 -13.47 7.48
CA LYS A 147 -16.88 -13.14 8.74
C LYS A 147 -16.20 -13.72 9.99
N GLY A 148 -14.92 -14.12 9.89
CA GLY A 148 -14.13 -14.64 11.00
C GLY A 148 -13.10 -13.66 11.53
N VAL A 149 -12.05 -14.22 12.14
CA VAL A 149 -10.84 -13.55 12.62
C VAL A 149 -9.59 -14.15 11.97
N ALA A 150 -8.56 -13.34 11.78
CA ALA A 150 -7.24 -13.78 11.35
C ALA A 150 -6.37 -14.09 12.58
N VAL A 151 -6.02 -15.36 12.77
CA VAL A 151 -5.12 -15.81 13.83
C VAL A 151 -3.69 -15.86 13.27
N HIS A 152 -2.81 -15.01 13.77
CA HIS A 152 -1.42 -14.94 13.34
C HIS A 152 -0.50 -15.51 14.42
N ILE A 153 0.08 -16.68 14.16
CA ILE A 153 1.08 -17.30 15.03
C ILE A 153 2.45 -17.00 14.44
N ASN A 154 3.19 -16.09 15.07
CA ASN A 154 4.39 -15.47 14.49
C ASN A 154 5.68 -16.02 15.10
N ALA A 155 6.77 -15.98 14.32
CA ALA A 155 8.10 -16.33 14.79
C ALA A 155 8.77 -15.19 15.59
N PHE A 156 9.92 -15.50 16.17
CA PHE A 156 10.67 -14.61 17.06
C PHE A 156 11.53 -13.56 16.35
N ASN A 157 11.84 -13.76 15.08
CA ASN A 157 12.83 -12.97 14.35
C ASN A 157 12.35 -11.54 14.05
N PHE A 158 11.07 -11.38 13.73
CA PHE A 158 10.46 -10.11 13.32
C PHE A 158 9.17 -9.84 14.11
N PRO A 159 9.26 -9.47 15.40
CA PRO A 159 8.09 -9.20 16.22
C PRO A 159 7.24 -8.03 15.70
N VAL A 160 7.84 -7.02 15.04
CA VAL A 160 7.09 -5.89 14.49
C VAL A 160 6.71 -6.14 13.04
N TRP A 161 7.67 -6.47 12.18
CA TRP A 161 7.41 -6.70 10.75
C TRP A 161 6.47 -7.89 10.54
N GLY A 162 6.69 -9.03 11.21
CA GLY A 162 5.85 -10.21 11.06
C GLY A 162 4.44 -10.02 11.59
N MET A 163 4.23 -9.12 12.56
CA MET A 163 2.89 -8.70 12.98
C MET A 163 2.25 -7.82 11.90
N LEU A 164 2.94 -6.77 11.47
CA LEU A 164 2.35 -5.72 10.64
C LEU A 164 2.24 -6.07 9.16
N GLU A 165 3.08 -6.95 8.62
CA GLU A 165 2.92 -7.44 7.25
C GLU A 165 1.61 -8.21 7.09
N LYS A 166 1.25 -9.05 8.07
CA LYS A 166 -0.02 -9.78 8.10
C LYS A 166 -1.19 -8.86 8.43
N CYS A 167 -1.08 -8.11 9.53
CA CYS A 167 -2.13 -7.21 10.03
C CYS A 167 -2.58 -6.19 8.97
N ALA A 168 -1.64 -5.60 8.24
CA ALA A 168 -1.95 -4.64 7.18
C ALA A 168 -2.85 -5.24 6.11
N VAL A 169 -2.64 -6.52 5.76
CA VAL A 169 -3.36 -7.23 4.71
C VAL A 169 -4.77 -7.61 5.16
N ASN A 170 -4.96 -8.24 6.33
CA ASN A 170 -6.29 -8.61 6.81
C ASN A 170 -7.13 -7.38 7.18
N TRP A 171 -6.53 -6.32 7.74
CA TRP A 171 -7.25 -5.07 7.97
C TRP A 171 -7.67 -4.41 6.66
N MET A 172 -6.81 -4.42 5.63
CA MET A 172 -7.23 -3.93 4.31
C MET A 172 -8.39 -4.76 3.73
N ALA A 173 -8.41 -6.08 4.00
CA ALA A 173 -9.51 -6.98 3.63
C ALA A 173 -10.77 -6.85 4.50
N GLY A 174 -10.73 -6.13 5.62
CA GLY A 174 -11.86 -5.99 6.54
C GLY A 174 -12.02 -7.12 7.55
N VAL A 175 -10.94 -7.83 7.89
CA VAL A 175 -10.92 -8.94 8.85
C VAL A 175 -10.10 -8.53 10.09
N PRO A 176 -10.57 -8.76 11.32
CA PRO A 176 -9.84 -8.46 12.56
C PRO A 176 -8.70 -9.47 12.83
N ALA A 177 -7.73 -9.12 13.66
CA ALA A 177 -6.57 -9.98 13.97
C ALA A 177 -6.47 -10.36 15.45
N VAL A 178 -6.04 -11.60 15.72
CA VAL A 178 -5.54 -12.08 17.00
C VAL A 178 -4.10 -12.55 16.77
N VAL A 179 -3.13 -11.81 17.31
CA VAL A 179 -1.70 -12.03 17.08
C VAL A 179 -1.07 -12.74 18.27
N LEU A 180 -0.34 -13.81 18.01
CA LEU A 180 0.45 -14.58 18.97
C LEU A 180 1.93 -14.45 18.59
N PRO A 181 2.62 -13.38 19.03
CA PRO A 181 4.06 -13.25 18.81
C PRO A 181 4.81 -14.32 19.61
N ALA A 182 5.97 -14.76 19.09
CA ALA A 182 6.80 -15.71 19.81
C ALA A 182 7.25 -15.13 21.16
N PRO A 183 7.22 -15.93 22.26
CA PRO A 183 7.52 -15.46 23.60
C PRO A 183 8.82 -14.65 23.73
N SER A 184 9.91 -15.11 23.12
CA SER A 184 11.26 -14.55 23.28
C SER A 184 11.44 -13.10 22.83
N SER A 185 10.57 -12.59 21.95
CA SER A 185 10.63 -11.21 21.44
C SER A 185 9.28 -10.49 21.49
N SER A 186 8.28 -11.08 22.15
CA SER A 186 6.90 -10.58 22.23
C SER A 186 6.78 -9.19 22.87
N TYR A 187 7.70 -8.80 23.77
CA TYR A 187 7.72 -7.48 24.40
C TYR A 187 7.79 -6.33 23.39
N LEU A 188 8.46 -6.53 22.26
CA LEU A 188 8.57 -5.50 21.22
C LEU A 188 7.26 -5.40 20.41
N ALA A 189 6.66 -6.55 20.09
CA ALA A 189 5.35 -6.59 19.44
C ALA A 189 4.26 -5.96 20.33
N GLU A 190 4.29 -6.24 21.62
CA GLU A 190 3.38 -5.67 22.62
C GLU A 190 3.51 -4.16 22.72
N ALA A 191 4.73 -3.61 22.81
CA ALA A 191 4.94 -2.17 22.87
C ALA A 191 4.40 -1.44 21.63
N VAL A 192 4.57 -2.03 20.44
CA VAL A 192 3.98 -1.51 19.20
C VAL A 192 2.46 -1.64 19.23
N ALA A 193 1.91 -2.80 19.61
CA ALA A 193 0.48 -3.02 19.72
C ALA A 193 -0.18 -2.03 20.70
N ARG A 194 0.46 -1.76 21.84
CA ARG A 194 0.03 -0.73 22.80
C ARG A 194 -0.06 0.64 22.17
N THR A 195 0.97 1.04 21.43
CA THR A 195 0.96 2.30 20.71
C THR A 195 -0.13 2.36 19.64
N ILE A 196 -0.46 1.23 19.00
CA ILE A 196 -1.59 1.13 18.06
C ILE A 196 -2.92 1.31 18.79
N ILE A 197 -3.14 0.61 19.91
CA ILE A 197 -4.38 0.70 20.69
C ILE A 197 -4.59 2.12 21.25
N ASP A 198 -3.55 2.72 21.84
CA ASP A 198 -3.60 4.07 22.41
C ASP A 198 -3.91 5.15 21.37
N SER A 199 -3.70 4.86 20.08
CA SER A 199 -4.01 5.81 19.00
C SER A 199 -5.52 5.99 18.76
N GLY A 200 -6.34 5.00 19.11
CA GLY A 200 -7.77 4.96 18.79
C GLY A 200 -8.09 4.94 17.28
N ILE A 201 -7.10 4.72 16.40
CA ILE A 201 -7.27 4.74 14.94
C ILE A 201 -8.00 3.49 14.46
N LEU A 202 -7.68 2.32 15.03
CA LEU A 202 -8.36 1.08 14.72
C LEU A 202 -9.66 0.96 15.52
N PRO A 203 -10.72 0.37 14.93
CA PRO A 203 -11.89 -0.01 15.70
C PRO A 203 -11.52 -0.96 16.85
N GLU A 204 -12.17 -0.80 18.00
CA GLU A 204 -12.06 -1.76 19.10
C GLU A 204 -12.36 -3.20 18.62
N GLY A 205 -11.52 -4.16 19.03
CA GLY A 205 -11.57 -5.55 18.59
C GLY A 205 -10.88 -5.85 17.26
N ALA A 206 -10.40 -4.84 16.50
CA ALA A 206 -9.69 -5.05 15.24
C ALA A 206 -8.29 -5.66 15.43
N LEU A 207 -7.65 -5.39 16.57
CA LEU A 207 -6.38 -5.98 16.98
C LEU A 207 -6.53 -6.54 18.39
N GLN A 208 -6.11 -7.78 18.57
CA GLN A 208 -5.87 -8.41 19.85
C GLN A 208 -4.48 -9.06 19.82
N ILE A 209 -3.79 -9.08 20.96
CA ILE A 209 -2.45 -9.68 21.07
C ILE A 209 -2.37 -10.56 22.31
N ILE A 210 -1.90 -11.79 22.13
CA ILE A 210 -1.64 -12.74 23.20
C ILE A 210 -0.13 -13.05 23.22
N ASN A 211 0.59 -12.35 24.09
CA ASN A 211 2.01 -12.56 24.29
C ASN A 211 2.28 -13.91 25.00
N GLY A 212 2.49 -14.99 24.26
CA GLY A 212 2.77 -16.30 24.82
C GLY A 212 2.29 -17.47 23.95
N THR A 213 2.66 -18.70 24.35
CA THR A 213 2.29 -19.91 23.60
C THR A 213 0.97 -20.49 24.10
N VAL A 214 -0.13 -20.23 23.38
CA VAL A 214 -1.46 -20.77 23.69
C VAL A 214 -1.73 -22.02 22.85
N LYS A 215 -1.69 -23.20 23.48
CA LYS A 215 -1.92 -24.48 22.77
C LYS A 215 -3.36 -24.67 22.29
N SER A 216 -4.32 -24.07 22.98
CA SER A 216 -5.76 -24.16 22.67
C SER A 216 -6.26 -23.12 21.66
N ILE A 217 -5.36 -22.30 21.07
CA ILE A 217 -5.76 -21.23 20.14
C ILE A 217 -6.56 -21.74 18.94
N LEU A 218 -6.32 -22.99 18.53
CA LEU A 218 -7.00 -23.63 17.40
C LEU A 218 -8.26 -24.41 17.81
N ASP A 219 -8.60 -24.53 19.08
CA ASP A 219 -9.70 -25.40 19.53
C ASP A 219 -11.07 -24.87 19.11
N THR A 220 -11.19 -23.54 18.94
CA THR A 220 -12.45 -22.84 18.69
C THR A 220 -12.40 -21.90 17.48
N VAL A 221 -11.46 -22.14 16.57
CA VAL A 221 -11.52 -21.55 15.23
C VAL A 221 -12.71 -22.11 14.45
N GLU A 222 -13.22 -21.34 13.50
CA GLU A 222 -14.42 -21.64 12.71
C GLU A 222 -14.10 -21.50 11.21
N SER A 223 -14.96 -22.05 10.34
CA SER A 223 -14.78 -22.05 8.88
C SER A 223 -14.56 -20.68 8.20
N GLN A 224 -14.91 -19.58 8.87
CA GLN A 224 -14.70 -18.21 8.37
C GLN A 224 -13.42 -17.55 8.87
N ASP A 225 -12.71 -18.17 9.81
CA ASP A 225 -11.42 -17.69 10.27
C ASP A 225 -10.32 -18.00 9.24
N VAL A 226 -9.15 -17.39 9.44
CA VAL A 226 -7.93 -17.69 8.69
C VAL A 226 -6.80 -17.85 9.69
N VAL A 227 -6.00 -18.90 9.56
CA VAL A 227 -4.83 -19.11 10.39
C VAL A 227 -3.58 -18.95 9.55
N THR A 228 -2.66 -18.11 10.02
CA THR A 228 -1.38 -17.85 9.36
C THR A 228 -0.27 -18.16 10.35
N PHE A 229 0.60 -19.11 10.01
CA PHE A 229 1.70 -19.55 10.85
C PHE A 229 3.04 -19.24 10.20
N THR A 230 3.95 -18.65 10.99
CA THR A 230 5.37 -18.53 10.67
C THR A 230 6.19 -19.19 11.77
N GLY A 231 7.06 -20.13 11.42
CA GLY A 231 7.95 -20.79 12.37
C GLY A 231 8.51 -22.10 11.84
N SER A 232 8.92 -23.02 12.73
CA SER A 232 9.54 -24.26 12.25
C SER A 232 8.58 -25.18 11.48
N ALA A 233 9.11 -25.88 10.49
CA ALA A 233 8.31 -26.79 9.66
C ALA A 233 7.67 -27.92 10.48
N ALA A 234 8.34 -28.36 11.55
CA ALA A 234 7.81 -29.37 12.47
C ALA A 234 6.56 -28.86 13.22
N THR A 235 6.62 -27.65 13.78
CA THR A 235 5.49 -27.03 14.48
C THR A 235 4.35 -26.74 13.52
N GLY A 236 4.66 -26.17 12.35
CA GLY A 236 3.65 -25.86 11.33
C GLY A 236 2.88 -27.09 10.86
N ARG A 237 3.57 -28.23 10.65
CA ARG A 237 2.90 -29.50 10.30
C ARG A 237 1.98 -30.00 11.41
N LEU A 238 2.39 -29.88 12.67
CA LEU A 238 1.56 -30.26 13.81
C LEU A 238 0.30 -29.39 13.90
N LEU A 239 0.44 -28.07 13.73
CA LEU A 239 -0.70 -27.14 13.73
C LEU A 239 -1.61 -27.39 12.52
N LYS A 240 -1.06 -27.59 11.32
CA LYS A 240 -1.83 -27.88 10.10
C LYS A 240 -2.67 -29.16 10.23
N ALA A 241 -2.20 -30.14 11.00
CA ALA A 241 -2.89 -31.39 11.26
C ALA A 241 -3.93 -31.30 12.40
N HIS A 242 -4.16 -30.11 12.97
CA HIS A 242 -5.09 -29.93 14.08
C HIS A 242 -6.51 -30.34 13.69
N PRO A 243 -7.20 -31.21 14.47
CA PRO A 243 -8.52 -31.75 14.10
C PRO A 243 -9.56 -30.67 13.78
N ARG A 244 -9.56 -29.58 14.53
CA ARG A 244 -10.49 -28.46 14.32
C ARG A 244 -10.31 -27.79 12.95
N LEU A 245 -9.07 -27.60 12.49
CA LEU A 245 -8.81 -26.99 11.17
C LEU A 245 -9.35 -27.86 10.05
N ILE A 246 -9.20 -29.18 10.17
CA ILE A 246 -9.68 -30.15 9.20
C ILE A 246 -11.22 -30.18 9.21
N GLN A 247 -11.82 -30.25 10.39
CA GLN A 247 -13.27 -30.31 10.56
C GLN A 247 -13.98 -29.06 10.00
N GLU A 248 -13.46 -27.88 10.29
CA GLU A 248 -14.02 -26.60 9.85
C GLU A 248 -13.50 -26.16 8.47
N SER A 249 -12.55 -26.90 7.89
CA SER A 249 -11.86 -26.54 6.64
C SER A 249 -11.28 -25.11 6.66
N VAL A 250 -10.69 -24.73 7.79
CA VAL A 250 -10.14 -23.38 7.98
C VAL A 250 -8.89 -23.22 7.10
N PRO A 251 -8.79 -22.14 6.29
CA PRO A 251 -7.58 -21.82 5.57
C PRO A 251 -6.38 -21.70 6.53
N PHE A 252 -5.34 -22.50 6.27
CA PHE A 252 -4.08 -22.50 7.02
C PHE A 252 -2.91 -22.19 6.09
N THR A 253 -2.37 -20.99 6.21
CA THR A 253 -1.16 -20.56 5.49
C THR A 253 0.05 -20.82 6.37
N MET A 254 1.06 -21.48 5.81
CA MET A 254 2.28 -21.86 6.51
C MET A 254 3.49 -21.28 5.78
N GLU A 255 4.27 -20.49 6.51
CA GLU A 255 5.63 -20.11 6.16
C GLU A 255 6.57 -20.81 7.15
N ALA A 256 7.55 -21.54 6.63
CA ALA A 256 8.44 -22.37 7.42
C ALA A 256 9.91 -22.26 7.02
N ASP A 257 10.76 -23.01 7.74
CA ASP A 257 12.19 -23.20 7.49
C ASP A 257 12.51 -23.30 5.99
N SER A 258 13.58 -22.64 5.54
CA SER A 258 13.90 -22.50 4.12
C SER A 258 15.40 -22.48 3.85
N LEU A 259 15.88 -23.38 3.00
CA LEU A 259 17.27 -23.42 2.58
C LEU A 259 17.48 -22.59 1.32
N ASN A 260 17.38 -21.27 1.46
CA ASN A 260 17.53 -20.33 0.35
C ASN A 260 18.91 -20.43 -0.30
N ALA A 261 18.94 -20.27 -1.62
CA ALA A 261 20.15 -20.41 -2.42
C ALA A 261 20.61 -19.08 -3.02
N SER A 262 21.91 -18.96 -3.23
CA SER A 262 22.49 -17.90 -4.07
C SER A 262 23.47 -18.52 -5.04
N ILE A 263 23.24 -18.27 -6.33
CA ILE A 263 23.99 -18.83 -7.44
C ILE A 263 24.93 -17.76 -7.97
N LEU A 264 26.19 -18.10 -8.18
CA LEU A 264 27.12 -17.29 -8.96
C LEU A 264 27.09 -17.77 -10.41
N GLY A 265 26.79 -16.89 -11.37
CA GLY A 265 26.81 -17.23 -12.79
C GLY A 265 28.24 -17.52 -13.29
N GLU A 266 28.37 -18.29 -14.37
CA GLU A 266 29.67 -18.68 -14.94
C GLU A 266 30.48 -17.47 -15.45
N ASP A 267 29.81 -16.39 -15.83
CA ASP A 267 30.40 -15.13 -16.28
C ASP A 267 30.89 -14.24 -15.13
N ALA A 268 30.40 -14.48 -13.90
CA ALA A 268 30.70 -13.68 -12.73
C ALA A 268 32.00 -14.15 -12.05
N ILE A 269 33.13 -13.91 -12.72
CA ILE A 269 34.49 -14.28 -12.25
C ILE A 269 35.14 -13.16 -11.41
N PRO A 270 36.21 -13.45 -10.63
CA PRO A 270 36.96 -12.41 -9.90
C PRO A 270 37.37 -11.23 -10.80
N GLY A 271 37.16 -10.01 -10.31
CA GLY A 271 37.39 -8.77 -11.06
C GLY A 271 36.16 -8.26 -11.84
N THR A 272 35.08 -9.04 -11.90
CA THR A 272 33.79 -8.55 -12.39
C THR A 272 32.96 -7.91 -11.27
N PRO A 273 32.12 -6.91 -11.56
CA PRO A 273 31.16 -6.38 -10.60
C PRO A 273 30.24 -7.44 -10.00
N GLU A 274 29.82 -8.44 -10.78
CA GLU A 274 28.88 -9.47 -10.36
C GLU A 274 29.46 -10.37 -9.27
N PHE A 275 30.75 -10.71 -9.36
CA PHE A 275 31.45 -11.43 -8.31
C PHE A 275 31.48 -10.64 -7.00
N ASP A 276 31.85 -9.35 -7.05
CA ASP A 276 31.88 -8.48 -5.87
C ASP A 276 30.48 -8.30 -5.25
N LEU A 277 29.45 -8.18 -6.09
CA LEU A 277 28.05 -8.10 -5.68
C LEU A 277 27.60 -9.38 -4.98
N PHE A 278 27.95 -10.55 -5.53
CA PHE A 278 27.66 -11.85 -4.94
C PHE A 278 28.27 -11.99 -3.55
N ILE A 279 29.58 -11.73 -3.40
CA ILE A 279 30.27 -11.80 -2.10
C ILE A 279 29.65 -10.85 -1.09
N LYS A 280 29.34 -9.61 -1.52
CA LYS A 280 28.70 -8.60 -0.66
C LYS A 280 27.32 -9.05 -0.18
N GLU A 281 26.51 -9.61 -1.07
CA GLU A 281 25.15 -10.05 -0.76
C GLU A 281 25.15 -11.27 0.16
N VAL A 282 25.99 -12.28 -0.12
CA VAL A 282 26.14 -13.46 0.73
C VAL A 282 26.58 -13.06 2.15
N ARG A 283 27.63 -12.24 2.28
CA ARG A 283 28.08 -11.73 3.60
C ARG A 283 26.95 -10.99 4.32
N LYS A 284 26.24 -10.11 3.63
CA LYS A 284 25.12 -9.34 4.20
C LYS A 284 24.01 -10.27 4.71
N GLU A 285 23.62 -11.27 3.93
CA GLU A 285 22.54 -12.19 4.29
C GLU A 285 22.90 -13.15 5.43
N MET A 286 24.18 -13.50 5.57
CA MET A 286 24.68 -14.24 6.73
C MET A 286 24.64 -13.41 8.02
N THR A 287 24.83 -12.09 7.94
CA THR A 287 25.17 -11.27 9.13
C THR A 287 24.05 -10.34 9.60
N VAL A 288 23.18 -9.89 8.71
CA VAL A 288 21.98 -9.12 9.07
C VAL A 288 21.11 -9.98 10.01
N LYS A 289 20.79 -9.43 11.18
CA LYS A 289 20.10 -10.10 12.29
C LYS A 289 20.77 -11.40 12.75
N ALA A 290 22.09 -11.49 12.63
CA ALA A 290 22.85 -12.72 12.86
C ALA A 290 22.26 -13.91 12.07
N GLY A 291 21.84 -13.67 10.83
CA GLY A 291 21.28 -14.68 9.93
C GLY A 291 19.90 -15.22 10.35
N GLN A 292 19.23 -14.63 11.34
CA GLN A 292 17.88 -15.03 11.79
C GLN A 292 16.77 -14.51 10.88
N LYS A 293 16.93 -14.64 9.57
CA LYS A 293 15.90 -14.34 8.58
C LYS A 293 15.49 -15.63 7.88
N CYS A 294 14.19 -15.86 7.73
CA CYS A 294 13.67 -16.95 6.91
C CYS A 294 14.16 -16.89 5.46
N THR A 295 14.49 -15.68 4.99
CA THR A 295 15.05 -15.38 3.66
C THR A 295 16.58 -15.32 3.61
N ALA A 296 17.33 -15.64 4.67
CA ALA A 296 18.79 -15.60 4.63
C ALA A 296 19.37 -16.69 3.70
N ILE A 297 20.49 -16.39 3.02
CA ILE A 297 21.17 -17.36 2.15
C ILE A 297 21.76 -18.48 3.01
N ARG A 298 21.38 -19.73 2.72
CA ARG A 298 21.89 -20.93 3.41
C ARG A 298 22.84 -21.74 2.53
N ARG A 299 22.64 -21.68 1.22
CA ARG A 299 23.39 -22.47 0.22
C ARG A 299 23.98 -21.54 -0.84
N ILE A 300 25.29 -21.62 -1.02
CA ILE A 300 26.08 -20.77 -1.92
C ILE A 300 26.57 -21.69 -3.05
N ILE A 301 25.92 -21.60 -4.21
CA ILE A 301 26.13 -22.50 -5.35
C ILE A 301 27.01 -21.78 -6.38
N VAL A 302 28.20 -22.30 -6.65
CA VAL A 302 29.23 -21.60 -7.45
C VAL A 302 29.87 -22.54 -8.47
N PRO A 303 30.39 -22.04 -9.62
CA PRO A 303 31.15 -22.86 -10.55
C PRO A 303 32.31 -23.58 -9.86
N GLU A 304 32.56 -24.84 -10.22
CA GLU A 304 33.56 -25.68 -9.54
C GLU A 304 34.97 -25.05 -9.52
N ASN A 305 35.32 -24.28 -10.55
CA ASN A 305 36.59 -23.57 -10.68
C ASN A 305 36.67 -22.26 -9.88
N LEU A 306 35.58 -21.79 -9.26
CA LEU A 306 35.53 -20.54 -8.49
C LEU A 306 35.34 -20.75 -6.98
N VAL A 307 35.29 -22.01 -6.50
CA VAL A 307 35.07 -22.34 -5.09
C VAL A 307 36.10 -21.68 -4.17
N GLU A 308 37.40 -21.78 -4.52
CA GLU A 308 38.48 -21.21 -3.71
C GLU A 308 38.42 -19.68 -3.68
N ASP A 309 38.21 -19.03 -4.82
CA ASP A 309 38.08 -17.57 -4.93
C ASP A 309 36.94 -17.04 -4.06
N VAL A 310 35.79 -17.70 -4.10
CA VAL A 310 34.62 -17.36 -3.29
C VAL A 310 34.91 -17.59 -1.82
N GLN A 311 35.49 -18.72 -1.44
CA GLN A 311 35.83 -19.04 -0.05
C GLN A 311 36.77 -17.97 0.54
N ILE A 312 37.85 -17.61 -0.16
CA ILE A 312 38.83 -16.62 0.30
C ILE A 312 38.19 -15.23 0.39
N SER A 313 37.45 -14.82 -0.64
CA SER A 313 36.84 -13.48 -0.69
C SER A 313 35.76 -13.31 0.36
N LEU A 314 34.92 -14.34 0.56
CA LEU A 314 33.88 -14.33 1.58
C LEU A 314 34.46 -14.37 2.99
N GLY A 315 35.49 -15.18 3.25
CA GLY A 315 36.19 -15.21 4.54
C GLY A 315 36.74 -13.83 4.92
N LYS A 316 37.48 -13.17 4.01
CA LYS A 316 37.97 -11.80 4.20
C LYS A 316 36.86 -10.77 4.41
N ALA A 317 35.69 -11.00 3.82
CA ALA A 317 34.54 -10.12 3.97
C ALA A 317 33.85 -10.31 5.34
N LEU A 318 33.82 -11.54 5.85
CA LEU A 318 33.30 -11.91 7.16
C LEU A 318 34.23 -11.47 8.31
N ASP A 319 35.55 -11.50 8.14
CA ASP A 319 36.54 -11.02 9.15
C ASP A 319 36.30 -9.56 9.57
N LYS A 320 35.69 -8.77 8.70
CA LYS A 320 35.39 -7.35 8.94
C LYS A 320 34.12 -7.13 9.77
N VAL A 321 33.41 -8.20 10.15
CA VAL A 321 32.12 -8.13 10.84
C VAL A 321 32.36 -8.20 12.34
N THR A 322 32.31 -7.03 12.98
CA THR A 322 32.43 -6.89 14.44
C THR A 322 31.16 -7.34 15.16
N ILE A 323 31.34 -8.15 16.20
CA ILE A 323 30.26 -8.73 17.00
C ILE A 323 30.24 -8.08 18.39
N GLY A 324 29.08 -7.77 18.96
CA GLY A 324 29.02 -7.20 20.32
C GLY A 324 27.70 -6.56 20.70
N ASP A 325 27.74 -5.64 21.67
CA ASP A 325 26.56 -4.89 22.10
C ASP A 325 26.06 -3.97 20.95
N PRO A 326 24.83 -4.17 20.45
CA PRO A 326 24.29 -3.42 19.32
C PRO A 326 24.09 -1.92 19.60
N ARG A 327 24.25 -1.47 20.85
CA ARG A 327 24.24 -0.04 21.24
C ARG A 327 25.51 0.69 20.82
N LEU A 328 26.60 -0.04 20.55
CA LEU A 328 27.87 0.52 20.11
C LEU A 328 27.90 0.70 18.58
N LYS A 329 28.43 1.84 18.11
CA LYS A 329 28.40 2.23 16.68
C LYS A 329 29.32 1.39 15.82
N GLU A 330 30.36 0.81 16.40
CA GLU A 330 31.36 -0.05 15.77
C GLU A 330 30.85 -1.47 15.55
N VAL A 331 29.84 -1.94 16.30
CA VAL A 331 29.27 -3.28 16.16
C VAL A 331 28.47 -3.38 14.84
N ARG A 332 28.65 -4.49 14.12
CA ARG A 332 28.01 -4.75 12.82
C ARG A 332 27.05 -5.94 12.87
N MET A 333 27.25 -6.86 13.80
CA MET A 333 26.35 -7.97 14.09
C MET A 333 26.15 -8.07 15.59
N GLY A 334 24.90 -8.18 16.05
CA GLY A 334 24.62 -8.41 17.47
C GLY A 334 24.50 -9.91 17.78
N SER A 335 23.55 -10.27 18.64
CA SER A 335 23.37 -11.66 19.11
C SER A 335 22.23 -12.38 18.38
N LEU A 336 22.14 -13.70 18.58
CA LEU A 336 20.89 -14.43 18.37
C LEU A 336 19.87 -14.02 19.45
N VAL A 337 18.60 -14.40 19.28
CA VAL A 337 17.52 -13.98 20.19
C VAL A 337 17.59 -14.61 21.58
N SER A 338 18.25 -15.77 21.73
CA SER A 338 18.32 -16.49 23.00
C SER A 338 19.44 -17.55 23.01
N HIS A 339 19.87 -17.96 24.20
CA HIS A 339 20.79 -19.09 24.40
C HIS A 339 20.27 -20.41 23.84
N GLN A 340 18.95 -20.63 23.92
CA GLN A 340 18.33 -21.80 23.32
C GLN A 340 18.52 -21.80 21.80
N GLN A 341 18.44 -20.63 21.17
CA GLN A 341 18.70 -20.50 19.73
C GLN A 341 20.18 -20.70 19.39
N VAL A 342 21.11 -20.22 20.23
CA VAL A 342 22.55 -20.53 20.08
C VAL A 342 22.77 -22.03 20.07
N GLN A 343 22.21 -22.76 21.06
CA GLN A 343 22.36 -24.21 21.13
C GLN A 343 21.76 -24.90 19.90
N ALA A 344 20.55 -24.50 19.47
CA ALA A 344 19.92 -25.07 18.28
C ALA A 344 20.78 -24.86 17.01
N VAL A 345 21.41 -23.69 16.86
CA VAL A 345 22.32 -23.42 15.73
C VAL A 345 23.58 -24.27 15.85
N ARG A 346 24.18 -24.39 17.02
CA ARG A 346 25.35 -25.27 17.25
C ARG A 346 25.05 -26.73 16.88
N ASP A 347 23.90 -27.24 17.30
CA ASP A 347 23.47 -28.60 16.98
C ASP A 347 23.30 -28.79 15.47
N SER A 348 22.68 -27.84 14.78
CA SER A 348 22.58 -27.88 13.31
C SER A 348 23.95 -27.79 12.62
N VAL A 349 24.87 -26.95 13.10
CA VAL A 349 26.24 -26.88 12.54
C VAL A 349 26.98 -28.20 12.75
N ASN A 350 26.86 -28.83 13.92
CA ASN A 350 27.46 -30.13 14.18
C ASN A 350 26.89 -31.24 13.28
N ASP A 351 25.61 -31.18 12.95
CA ASP A 351 25.00 -32.09 11.98
C ASP A 351 25.53 -31.85 10.57
N LEU A 352 25.62 -30.59 10.14
CA LEU A 352 26.16 -30.22 8.83
C LEU A 352 27.64 -30.60 8.70
N ALA A 353 28.43 -30.45 9.77
CA ALA A 353 29.85 -30.75 9.82
C ALA A 353 30.19 -32.25 9.65
N LYS A 354 29.18 -33.14 9.68
CA LYS A 354 29.35 -34.57 9.36
C LYS A 354 29.63 -34.79 7.87
N GLU A 355 29.16 -33.90 7.00
CA GLU A 355 29.26 -34.03 5.54
C GLU A 355 29.84 -32.78 4.85
N ALA A 356 30.18 -31.75 5.62
CA ALA A 356 30.78 -30.51 5.13
C ALA A 356 31.91 -30.06 6.06
N GLN A 357 32.90 -29.37 5.50
CA GLN A 357 34.01 -28.82 6.27
C GLN A 357 33.70 -27.38 6.71
N ILE A 358 33.97 -27.03 7.97
CA ILE A 358 34.00 -25.63 8.40
C ILE A 358 35.26 -24.99 7.82
N VAL A 359 35.08 -23.99 6.96
CA VAL A 359 36.15 -23.27 6.25
C VAL A 359 36.36 -21.83 6.74
N TYR A 360 35.42 -21.32 7.55
CA TYR A 360 35.56 -20.05 8.27
C TYR A 360 34.72 -20.09 9.56
N GLY A 361 35.23 -19.46 10.61
CA GLY A 361 34.57 -19.33 11.92
C GLY A 361 34.88 -20.47 12.89
N ASP A 362 34.51 -20.26 14.14
CA ASP A 362 34.69 -21.18 15.26
C ASP A 362 33.41 -21.17 16.11
N LEU A 363 32.95 -22.35 16.54
CA LEU A 363 31.81 -22.48 17.45
C LEU A 363 32.20 -22.14 18.89
N ASP A 364 33.41 -22.46 19.33
CA ASP A 364 33.81 -22.41 20.73
C ASP A 364 34.45 -21.08 21.13
N THR A 365 35.02 -20.36 20.17
CA THR A 365 35.71 -19.09 20.39
C THR A 365 34.94 -17.93 19.77
N ILE A 366 34.62 -16.93 20.58
CA ILE A 366 34.01 -15.68 20.11
C ILE A 366 34.52 -14.48 20.90
N GLU A 367 34.90 -13.44 20.18
CA GLU A 367 35.25 -12.14 20.74
C GLU A 367 34.08 -11.17 20.54
N THR A 368 33.75 -10.42 21.58
CA THR A 368 32.65 -9.46 21.55
C THR A 368 33.09 -8.08 22.03
N ILE A 369 32.58 -7.04 21.39
CA ILE A 369 32.82 -5.64 21.75
C ILE A 369 31.74 -5.18 22.72
N GLY A 370 32.13 -4.75 23.92
CA GLY A 370 31.21 -4.14 24.90
C GLY A 370 30.18 -5.07 25.53
N ALA A 371 30.31 -6.39 25.36
CA ALA A 371 29.42 -7.40 25.94
C ALA A 371 30.22 -8.57 26.53
N ASP A 372 29.57 -9.35 27.40
CA ASP A 372 30.11 -10.62 27.88
C ASP A 372 29.63 -11.76 26.98
N ALA A 373 30.55 -12.31 26.19
CA ALA A 373 30.32 -13.39 25.24
C ALA A 373 29.63 -14.62 25.85
N LYS A 374 29.85 -14.92 27.15
CA LYS A 374 29.25 -16.09 27.81
C LYS A 374 27.84 -15.81 28.32
N LYS A 375 27.54 -14.56 28.64
CA LYS A 375 26.21 -14.16 29.16
C LYS A 375 25.23 -13.83 28.05
N GLY A 376 25.67 -13.22 26.96
CA GLY A 376 24.84 -12.95 25.79
C GLY A 376 24.72 -14.15 24.84
N ALA A 377 23.70 -14.13 23.99
CA ALA A 377 23.39 -15.19 23.03
C ALA A 377 24.18 -15.04 21.72
N PHE A 378 25.51 -14.87 21.81
CA PHE A 378 26.35 -14.60 20.65
C PHE A 378 26.81 -15.88 19.93
N ILE A 379 27.03 -15.77 18.63
CA ILE A 379 27.64 -16.84 17.81
C ILE A 379 28.43 -16.21 16.66
N SER A 380 29.57 -16.81 16.31
CA SER A 380 30.40 -16.39 15.18
C SER A 380 29.74 -16.79 13.86
N PRO A 381 29.94 -16.04 12.75
CA PRO A 381 29.55 -16.52 11.43
C PRO A 381 30.31 -17.81 11.10
N ILE A 382 29.59 -18.84 10.64
CA ILE A 382 30.17 -20.13 10.25
C ILE A 382 29.95 -20.35 8.76
N LEU A 383 31.04 -20.53 8.01
CA LEU A 383 30.99 -20.91 6.61
C LEU A 383 31.42 -22.36 6.48
N LEU A 384 30.55 -23.19 5.91
CA LEU A 384 30.88 -24.56 5.55
C LEU A 384 31.17 -24.69 4.06
N ARG A 385 31.81 -25.78 3.66
CA ARG A 385 32.00 -26.19 2.27
C ARG A 385 31.76 -27.69 2.12
N THR A 386 31.07 -28.06 1.06
CA THR A 386 30.95 -29.47 0.63
C THR A 386 31.49 -29.62 -0.79
N ASP A 387 32.35 -30.60 -1.00
CA ASP A 387 32.97 -30.85 -2.31
C ASP A 387 32.10 -31.82 -3.16
N HIS A 388 31.10 -32.47 -2.56
CA HIS A 388 30.23 -33.46 -3.20
C HIS A 388 28.73 -33.21 -2.91
N PRO A 389 28.17 -32.06 -3.35
CA PRO A 389 26.84 -31.60 -2.93
C PRO A 389 25.66 -32.46 -3.42
N PHE A 390 25.87 -33.33 -4.42
CA PHE A 390 24.86 -34.29 -4.86
C PHE A 390 24.81 -35.56 -4.00
N GLN A 391 25.89 -35.87 -3.28
CA GLN A 391 26.02 -37.05 -2.42
C GLN A 391 25.76 -36.69 -0.95
N ASN A 392 26.28 -35.55 -0.52
CA ASN A 392 26.15 -35.01 0.83
C ASN A 392 24.80 -34.31 0.97
N THR A 393 23.78 -35.03 1.42
CA THR A 393 22.39 -34.56 1.39
C THR A 393 21.99 -33.76 2.62
N VAL A 394 22.71 -33.85 3.75
CA VAL A 394 22.33 -33.17 5.01
C VAL A 394 22.24 -31.65 4.83
N ILE A 395 23.12 -31.07 4.01
CA ILE A 395 23.12 -29.63 3.68
C ILE A 395 21.85 -29.15 2.95
N HIS A 396 21.10 -30.09 2.35
CA HIS A 396 19.85 -29.83 1.66
C HIS A 396 18.65 -30.14 2.55
N GLU A 397 18.85 -30.54 3.81
CA GLU A 397 17.79 -30.97 4.73
C GLU A 397 17.82 -30.22 6.07
N ARG A 398 19.00 -29.93 6.59
CA ARG A 398 19.22 -29.31 7.90
C ARG A 398 19.45 -27.81 7.75
N GLU A 399 18.59 -26.99 8.35
CA GLU A 399 18.82 -25.55 8.48
C GLU A 399 19.50 -25.23 9.82
N ALA A 400 20.54 -24.41 9.75
CA ALA A 400 21.11 -23.70 10.90
C ALA A 400 20.60 -22.26 10.88
N PHE A 401 19.55 -21.96 11.67
CA PHE A 401 18.88 -20.65 11.68
C PHE A 401 19.68 -19.60 12.47
N GLY A 402 20.82 -19.22 11.90
CA GLY A 402 21.81 -18.28 12.43
C GLY A 402 22.75 -17.81 11.32
N PRO A 403 23.95 -17.29 11.63
CA PRO A 403 24.87 -16.76 10.63
C PRO A 403 25.69 -17.88 9.96
N VAL A 404 24.98 -18.82 9.33
CA VAL A 404 25.56 -20.06 8.78
C VAL A 404 25.16 -20.25 7.31
N SER A 405 26.13 -20.56 6.46
CA SER A 405 25.93 -20.92 5.05
C SER A 405 26.94 -21.96 4.58
N THR A 406 26.61 -22.68 3.51
CA THR A 406 27.49 -23.71 2.92
C THR A 406 27.79 -23.43 1.45
N ILE A 407 29.07 -23.44 1.06
CA ILE A 407 29.55 -23.37 -0.33
C ILE A 407 29.45 -24.77 -0.98
N MET A 408 28.97 -24.80 -2.22
CA MET A 408 28.88 -26.01 -3.04
C MET A 408 29.20 -25.75 -4.53
N PRO A 409 30.01 -26.62 -5.17
CA PRO A 409 30.35 -26.51 -6.58
C PRO A 409 29.24 -27.00 -7.51
N TYR A 410 29.20 -26.48 -8.74
CA TYR A 410 28.44 -27.01 -9.87
C TYR A 410 29.29 -26.94 -11.16
N LYS A 411 28.98 -27.79 -12.16
CA LYS A 411 29.72 -27.85 -13.44
C LYS A 411 29.09 -27.10 -14.60
N ASN A 412 27.77 -27.00 -14.60
CA ASN A 412 26.98 -26.26 -15.58
C ASN A 412 25.67 -25.76 -14.94
N LEU A 413 24.97 -24.86 -15.63
CA LEU A 413 23.74 -24.25 -15.13
C LEU A 413 22.65 -25.27 -14.73
N ASP A 414 22.54 -26.41 -15.42
CA ASP A 414 21.56 -27.46 -15.09
C ASP A 414 21.86 -28.10 -13.72
N GLU A 415 23.13 -28.31 -13.39
CA GLU A 415 23.55 -28.73 -12.05
C GLU A 415 23.23 -27.66 -11.01
N ALA A 416 23.46 -26.37 -11.29
CA ALA A 416 23.13 -25.28 -10.38
C ALA A 416 21.62 -25.20 -10.09
N ILE A 417 20.78 -25.38 -11.12
CA ILE A 417 19.32 -25.46 -11.00
C ILE A 417 18.93 -26.67 -10.14
N THR A 418 19.49 -27.84 -10.44
CA THR A 418 19.21 -29.08 -9.70
C THR A 418 19.56 -28.92 -8.22
N LEU A 419 20.75 -28.39 -7.92
CA LEU A 419 21.18 -28.09 -6.55
C LEU A 419 20.24 -27.10 -5.88
N ALA A 420 19.83 -26.01 -6.55
CA ALA A 420 18.87 -25.07 -5.98
C ALA A 420 17.54 -25.77 -5.60
N GLN A 421 17.04 -26.66 -6.45
CA GLN A 421 15.82 -27.44 -6.23
C GLN A 421 15.94 -28.48 -5.11
N MET A 422 17.15 -29.01 -4.83
CA MET A 422 17.38 -29.97 -3.75
C MET A 422 17.04 -29.43 -2.35
N GLY A 423 16.87 -28.12 -2.18
CA GLY A 423 16.28 -27.52 -0.97
C GLY A 423 14.83 -27.94 -0.68
N LYS A 424 14.17 -28.65 -1.62
CA LYS A 424 12.79 -29.16 -1.55
C LYS A 424 11.74 -28.06 -1.38
N GLY A 425 11.98 -26.93 -2.06
CA GLY A 425 11.11 -25.75 -2.03
C GLY A 425 11.57 -24.71 -1.00
N SER A 426 11.90 -23.50 -1.49
CA SER A 426 12.48 -22.42 -0.68
C SER A 426 11.68 -21.12 -0.86
N LEU A 427 11.80 -20.21 0.11
CA LEU A 427 11.20 -18.88 0.04
C LEU A 427 11.83 -18.04 -1.07
N VAL A 428 13.17 -18.05 -1.17
CA VAL A 428 13.88 -17.23 -2.14
C VAL A 428 15.13 -17.91 -2.69
N SER A 429 15.48 -17.59 -3.93
CA SER A 429 16.81 -17.79 -4.49
C SER A 429 17.35 -16.50 -5.11
N SER A 430 18.65 -16.43 -5.37
CA SER A 430 19.27 -15.38 -6.17
C SER A 430 20.27 -15.95 -7.17
N ILE A 431 20.51 -15.21 -8.26
CA ILE A 431 21.62 -15.44 -9.17
C ILE A 431 22.36 -14.12 -9.45
N ALA A 432 23.69 -14.13 -9.37
CA ALA A 432 24.54 -13.01 -9.77
C ALA A 432 25.18 -13.28 -11.14
N THR A 433 24.77 -12.54 -12.17
CA THR A 433 25.23 -12.72 -13.56
C THR A 433 24.94 -11.45 -14.37
N ASN A 434 25.75 -11.15 -15.38
CA ASN A 434 25.51 -10.09 -16.35
C ASN A 434 25.04 -10.62 -17.71
N ASP A 435 24.75 -11.92 -17.81
CA ASP A 435 24.22 -12.56 -19.01
C ASP A 435 22.71 -12.82 -18.86
N ASP A 436 21.91 -12.12 -19.65
CA ASP A 436 20.44 -12.23 -19.65
C ASP A 436 19.95 -13.64 -20.03
N LYS A 437 20.72 -14.40 -20.81
CA LYS A 437 20.40 -15.78 -21.15
C LYS A 437 20.57 -16.68 -19.94
N ILE A 438 21.70 -16.57 -19.22
CA ILE A 438 21.92 -17.31 -17.95
C ILE A 438 20.83 -16.95 -16.94
N ALA A 439 20.52 -15.65 -16.79
CA ALA A 439 19.47 -15.19 -15.90
C ALA A 439 18.10 -15.78 -16.26
N LYS A 440 17.69 -15.72 -17.54
CA LYS A 440 16.43 -16.28 -18.01
C LYS A 440 16.36 -17.79 -17.79
N ASP A 441 17.40 -18.51 -18.21
CA ASP A 441 17.42 -19.98 -18.15
C ASP A 441 17.40 -20.46 -16.69
N TYR A 442 18.13 -19.80 -15.78
CA TYR A 442 18.03 -20.08 -14.35
C TYR A 442 16.63 -19.80 -13.80
N VAL A 443 16.09 -18.59 -14.02
CA VAL A 443 14.81 -18.15 -13.44
C VAL A 443 13.69 -19.09 -13.85
N ILE A 444 13.54 -19.38 -15.15
CA ILE A 444 12.43 -20.19 -15.66
C ILE A 444 12.50 -21.63 -15.12
N ASN A 445 13.69 -22.22 -15.06
CA ASN A 445 13.84 -23.61 -14.65
C ASN A 445 13.89 -23.80 -13.11
N ALA A 446 14.26 -22.77 -12.34
CA ALA A 446 14.30 -22.83 -10.88
C ALA A 446 13.01 -22.34 -10.18
N ALA A 447 12.17 -21.53 -10.84
CA ALA A 447 11.02 -20.85 -10.22
C ALA A 447 9.97 -21.80 -9.61
N SER A 448 9.81 -23.01 -10.13
CA SER A 448 8.87 -24.00 -9.58
C SER A 448 9.16 -24.40 -8.12
N HIS A 449 10.37 -24.12 -7.63
CA HIS A 449 10.82 -24.43 -6.27
C HIS A 449 11.08 -23.18 -5.41
N HIS A 450 10.80 -21.98 -5.91
CA HIS A 450 11.12 -20.73 -5.21
C HIS A 450 9.98 -19.72 -5.33
N GLY A 451 9.48 -19.18 -4.21
CA GLY A 451 8.44 -18.15 -4.27
C GLY A 451 8.95 -16.79 -4.77
N ARG A 452 10.26 -16.55 -4.69
CA ARG A 452 10.92 -15.37 -5.25
C ARG A 452 12.31 -15.71 -5.79
N ILE A 453 12.69 -15.10 -6.91
CA ILE A 453 14.06 -15.15 -7.43
C ILE A 453 14.57 -13.72 -7.65
N LEU A 454 15.75 -13.41 -7.13
CA LEU A 454 16.47 -12.16 -7.39
C LEU A 454 17.55 -12.40 -8.46
N VAL A 455 17.49 -11.67 -9.58
CA VAL A 455 18.60 -11.56 -10.52
C VAL A 455 19.41 -10.31 -10.16
N LEU A 456 20.67 -10.50 -9.77
CA LEU A 456 21.56 -9.43 -9.31
C LEU A 456 22.64 -9.17 -10.36
N ASN A 457 22.75 -7.92 -10.82
CA ASN A 457 23.79 -7.49 -11.75
C ASN A 457 24.19 -6.05 -11.46
N ARG A 458 25.23 -5.55 -12.15
CA ARG A 458 25.72 -4.18 -11.99
C ARG A 458 24.68 -3.08 -12.25
N GLU A 459 23.65 -3.35 -13.04
CA GLU A 459 22.59 -2.39 -13.37
C GLU A 459 21.56 -2.29 -12.25
N SER A 460 21.11 -3.43 -11.72
CA SER A 460 20.09 -3.49 -10.66
C SER A 460 20.63 -3.19 -9.27
N ALA A 461 21.92 -3.44 -9.02
CA ALA A 461 22.53 -3.39 -7.69
C ALA A 461 22.39 -2.05 -6.94
N LYS A 462 22.28 -0.93 -7.66
CA LYS A 462 22.16 0.41 -7.05
C LYS A 462 20.82 0.62 -6.34
N GLU A 463 19.77 0.00 -6.86
CA GLU A 463 18.39 0.16 -6.37
C GLU A 463 17.81 -1.16 -5.82
N SER A 464 18.58 -2.25 -5.91
CA SER A 464 18.18 -3.56 -5.40
C SER A 464 17.86 -3.50 -3.91
N THR A 465 16.72 -4.06 -3.55
CA THR A 465 16.28 -4.20 -2.16
C THR A 465 17.00 -5.36 -1.45
N GLY A 466 17.76 -6.17 -2.19
CA GLY A 466 18.49 -7.33 -1.70
C GLY A 466 17.67 -8.61 -1.64
N HIS A 467 18.37 -9.72 -1.42
CA HIS A 467 17.85 -11.07 -1.33
C HIS A 467 16.90 -11.22 -0.13
N GLY A 468 17.33 -10.74 1.04
CA GLY A 468 16.66 -10.98 2.31
C GLY A 468 15.49 -10.06 2.65
N SER A 469 15.07 -9.17 1.75
CA SER A 469 14.02 -8.16 2.02
C SER A 469 12.73 -8.50 1.27
N PRO A 470 11.71 -9.10 1.92
CA PRO A 470 10.40 -9.30 1.29
C PRO A 470 9.71 -7.95 1.08
N LEU A 471 9.23 -7.70 -0.14
CA LEU A 471 8.54 -6.44 -0.48
C LEU A 471 7.02 -6.61 -0.45
N PRO A 472 6.24 -5.67 0.13
CA PRO A 472 4.78 -5.80 0.29
C PRO A 472 4.01 -6.10 -1.00
N TYR A 473 4.55 -5.68 -2.14
CA TYR A 473 3.94 -5.89 -3.46
C TYR A 473 4.31 -7.20 -4.14
N LEU A 474 5.33 -7.90 -3.63
CA LEU A 474 5.82 -9.18 -4.15
C LEU A 474 5.40 -10.32 -3.23
N VAL A 475 5.21 -11.51 -3.78
CA VAL A 475 4.85 -12.69 -3.00
C VAL A 475 5.98 -13.02 -2.02
N HIS A 476 5.62 -13.26 -0.77
CA HIS A 476 6.49 -13.87 0.23
C HIS A 476 5.91 -15.23 0.60
N GLY A 477 6.70 -16.29 0.46
CA GLY A 477 6.19 -17.65 0.54
C GLY A 477 7.00 -18.56 -0.37
N GLY A 478 6.66 -19.84 -0.41
CA GLY A 478 7.38 -20.80 -1.23
C GLY A 478 6.80 -22.21 -1.14
N PRO A 479 7.00 -23.05 -2.16
CA PRO A 479 6.46 -24.41 -2.19
C PRO A 479 7.19 -25.34 -1.21
N GLY A 480 6.66 -26.55 -1.02
CA GLY A 480 7.37 -27.64 -0.34
C GLY A 480 7.75 -27.30 1.10
N ARG A 481 9.06 -27.34 1.41
CA ARG A 481 9.60 -27.13 2.76
C ARG A 481 9.26 -25.76 3.33
N ALA A 482 9.32 -24.71 2.50
CA ALA A 482 8.97 -23.34 2.88
C ALA A 482 7.49 -23.17 3.30
N GLY A 483 6.66 -24.20 3.07
CA GLY A 483 5.35 -24.37 3.71
C GLY A 483 4.17 -24.41 2.74
N GLY A 484 4.38 -23.99 1.50
CA GLY A 484 3.37 -23.94 0.44
C GLY A 484 2.42 -22.74 0.53
N GLY A 485 2.63 -21.85 1.51
CA GLY A 485 1.85 -20.63 1.69
C GLY A 485 2.34 -19.47 0.82
N GLU A 486 1.44 -18.50 0.64
CA GLU A 486 1.75 -17.18 0.09
C GLU A 486 1.24 -16.09 1.04
N GLU A 487 2.05 -15.07 1.25
CA GLU A 487 1.81 -13.86 2.02
C GLU A 487 2.19 -12.64 1.17
N MET A 488 1.81 -11.44 1.60
CA MET A 488 2.11 -10.18 0.91
C MET A 488 1.57 -10.18 -0.55
N GLY A 489 2.38 -9.94 -1.58
CA GLY A 489 1.96 -10.06 -2.99
C GLY A 489 0.98 -8.98 -3.47
N GLY A 490 0.92 -7.84 -2.79
CA GLY A 490 0.02 -6.74 -3.08
C GLY A 490 -1.44 -7.15 -2.91
N MET A 491 -2.24 -7.04 -3.98
CA MET A 491 -3.64 -7.49 -3.93
C MET A 491 -3.78 -8.99 -3.67
N ARG A 492 -2.78 -9.83 -3.99
CA ARG A 492 -2.86 -11.29 -3.82
C ARG A 492 -3.08 -11.67 -2.36
N GLY A 493 -2.27 -11.16 -1.43
CA GLY A 493 -2.41 -11.44 0.00
C GLY A 493 -3.74 -10.95 0.56
N ILE A 494 -4.24 -9.79 0.12
CA ILE A 494 -5.55 -9.27 0.59
C ILE A 494 -6.66 -10.25 0.25
N LYS A 495 -6.59 -10.90 -0.93
CA LYS A 495 -7.59 -11.87 -1.38
C LYS A 495 -7.64 -13.14 -0.52
N HIS A 496 -6.59 -13.50 0.23
CA HIS A 496 -6.62 -14.65 1.14
C HIS A 496 -7.64 -14.49 2.27
N TYR A 497 -7.95 -13.25 2.64
CA TYR A 497 -8.90 -12.90 3.70
C TYR A 497 -10.30 -12.55 3.17
N LEU A 498 -10.49 -12.67 1.85
CA LEU A 498 -11.79 -12.50 1.20
C LEU A 498 -12.36 -13.88 0.81
N GLN A 499 -13.68 -13.96 0.71
CA GLN A 499 -14.39 -15.09 0.15
C GLN A 499 -14.76 -14.75 -1.30
N ARG A 500 -14.21 -15.51 -2.26
CA ARG A 500 -14.61 -15.44 -3.66
C ARG A 500 -15.95 -16.14 -3.87
N THR A 501 -16.83 -15.48 -4.60
CA THR A 501 -18.17 -15.99 -4.94
C THR A 501 -18.48 -15.66 -6.38
N ALA A 502 -18.80 -16.68 -7.17
CA ALA A 502 -19.41 -16.49 -8.48
C ALA A 502 -20.89 -16.15 -8.28
N ILE A 503 -21.28 -14.97 -8.75
CA ILE A 503 -22.68 -14.56 -8.81
C ILE A 503 -23.17 -14.70 -10.24
N GLN A 504 -24.42 -15.14 -10.40
CA GLN A 504 -25.05 -15.33 -11.71
C GLN A 504 -26.40 -14.62 -11.73
N GLY A 505 -26.77 -14.07 -12.87
CA GLY A 505 -28.04 -13.37 -13.00
C GLY A 505 -28.16 -12.57 -14.29
N SER A 506 -29.19 -11.73 -14.34
CA SER A 506 -29.34 -10.79 -15.45
C SER A 506 -28.26 -9.70 -15.38
N PRO A 507 -27.81 -9.14 -16.52
CA PRO A 507 -26.87 -8.02 -16.51
C PRO A 507 -27.34 -6.83 -15.66
N THR A 508 -28.65 -6.60 -15.58
CA THR A 508 -29.24 -5.54 -14.74
C THR A 508 -29.00 -5.82 -13.26
N THR A 509 -29.31 -7.03 -12.79
CA THR A 509 -29.12 -7.41 -11.39
C THR A 509 -27.63 -7.44 -11.02
N ILE A 510 -26.78 -7.96 -11.91
CA ILE A 510 -25.33 -7.98 -11.68
C ILE A 510 -24.77 -6.55 -11.64
N THR A 511 -25.31 -5.61 -12.43
CA THR A 511 -24.97 -4.18 -12.33
C THR A 511 -25.26 -3.60 -10.96
N GLU A 512 -26.44 -3.86 -10.40
CA GLU A 512 -26.82 -3.38 -9.06
C GLU A 512 -25.96 -4.02 -7.96
N ILE A 513 -25.65 -5.32 -8.07
CA ILE A 513 -24.81 -6.01 -7.08
C ILE A 513 -23.37 -5.49 -7.11
N THR A 514 -22.78 -5.32 -8.30
CA THR A 514 -21.36 -4.97 -8.44
C THR A 514 -21.10 -3.47 -8.38
N GLY A 515 -22.12 -2.63 -8.64
CA GLY A 515 -21.93 -1.21 -8.89
C GLY A 515 -21.12 -0.94 -10.18
N ILE A 516 -21.08 -1.90 -11.10
CA ILE A 516 -20.41 -1.80 -12.40
C ILE A 516 -21.43 -2.15 -13.47
N TYR A 517 -21.71 -1.22 -14.39
CA TYR A 517 -22.62 -1.46 -15.50
C TYR A 517 -22.13 -2.62 -16.36
N GLN A 518 -23.05 -3.53 -16.62
CA GLN A 518 -22.87 -4.66 -17.52
C GLN A 518 -23.55 -4.37 -18.85
N GLN A 519 -22.94 -4.79 -19.96
CA GLN A 519 -23.56 -4.69 -21.28
C GLN A 519 -24.93 -5.40 -21.28
N ASN A 520 -25.92 -4.86 -22.02
CA ASN A 520 -27.31 -5.33 -22.05
C ASN A 520 -28.09 -5.21 -20.73
N ALA A 521 -27.54 -4.54 -19.72
CA ALA A 521 -28.32 -4.13 -18.55
C ALA A 521 -29.33 -3.04 -18.92
N LYS A 522 -30.37 -2.88 -18.10
CA LYS A 522 -31.32 -1.78 -18.28
C LYS A 522 -30.60 -0.45 -18.06
N TYR A 523 -30.76 0.47 -19.01
CA TYR A 523 -30.32 1.85 -18.87
C TYR A 523 -31.14 2.58 -17.80
N LYS A 524 -30.49 3.48 -17.07
CA LYS A 524 -31.14 4.48 -16.21
C LYS A 524 -31.07 5.81 -16.97
N GLU A 525 -32.14 6.19 -17.66
CA GLU A 525 -32.13 7.42 -18.47
C GLU A 525 -31.82 8.64 -17.58
N ALA A 526 -30.86 9.46 -18.01
CA ALA A 526 -30.47 10.67 -17.29
C ALA A 526 -31.46 11.81 -17.56
N GLU A 527 -31.86 12.54 -16.52
CA GLU A 527 -32.79 13.69 -16.66
C GLU A 527 -32.17 14.86 -17.43
N GLN A 528 -30.86 15.05 -17.26
CA GLN A 528 -30.04 16.00 -18.00
C GLN A 528 -28.79 15.32 -18.54
N HIS A 529 -28.03 16.04 -19.37
CA HIS A 529 -26.79 15.49 -19.94
C HIS A 529 -25.84 14.97 -18.84
N PRO A 530 -25.33 13.72 -18.91
CA PRO A 530 -24.56 13.10 -17.83
C PRO A 530 -23.31 13.88 -17.38
N PHE A 531 -22.65 14.59 -18.31
CA PHE A 531 -21.50 15.47 -18.01
C PHE A 531 -21.83 16.75 -17.23
N GLN A 532 -23.10 17.04 -16.97
CA GLN A 532 -23.51 18.15 -16.10
C GLN A 532 -23.59 17.76 -14.62
N TYR A 533 -23.55 16.47 -14.31
CA TYR A 533 -23.61 15.99 -12.93
C TYR A 533 -22.24 15.99 -12.26
N HIS A 534 -22.22 16.26 -10.96
CA HIS A 534 -21.04 16.04 -10.12
C HIS A 534 -20.86 14.54 -9.85
N TRP A 535 -19.66 14.16 -9.41
CA TRP A 535 -19.29 12.76 -9.22
C TRP A 535 -20.24 11.96 -8.30
N GLU A 536 -20.79 12.61 -7.28
CA GLU A 536 -21.74 12.02 -6.32
C GLU A 536 -23.09 11.63 -6.98
N ASP A 537 -23.59 12.47 -7.89
CA ASP A 537 -24.92 12.30 -8.52
C ASP A 537 -24.92 11.27 -9.65
N ILE A 538 -23.75 10.94 -10.18
CA ILE A 538 -23.60 9.95 -11.24
C ILE A 538 -23.77 8.56 -10.62
N GLN A 539 -24.49 7.67 -11.30
CA GLN A 539 -24.65 6.27 -10.86
C GLN A 539 -24.36 5.30 -12.01
N PRO A 540 -23.81 4.11 -11.72
CA PRO A 540 -23.69 3.04 -12.70
C PRO A 540 -25.02 2.77 -13.41
N GLY A 541 -24.96 2.70 -14.74
CA GLY A 541 -26.13 2.56 -15.62
C GLY A 541 -26.82 3.87 -16.03
N MET A 542 -26.46 5.02 -15.45
CA MET A 542 -26.93 6.33 -15.91
C MET A 542 -26.54 6.53 -17.39
N SER A 543 -27.51 6.74 -18.27
CA SER A 543 -27.30 6.71 -19.72
C SER A 543 -27.90 7.92 -20.44
N LEU A 544 -27.25 8.30 -21.54
CA LEU A 544 -27.73 9.26 -22.53
C LEU A 544 -27.80 8.59 -23.90
N LYS A 545 -28.96 8.70 -24.57
CA LYS A 545 -29.07 8.46 -26.02
C LYS A 545 -28.82 9.77 -26.76
N THR A 546 -27.82 9.80 -27.64
CA THR A 546 -27.55 10.99 -28.45
C THR A 546 -28.52 11.11 -29.62
N HIS A 547 -28.52 12.27 -30.27
CA HIS A 547 -29.06 12.42 -31.62
C HIS A 547 -28.20 11.66 -32.64
N LYS A 548 -28.69 11.53 -33.88
CA LYS A 548 -28.06 10.78 -34.97
C LYS A 548 -27.11 11.64 -35.80
N ARG A 549 -26.06 11.04 -36.38
CA ARG A 549 -25.19 11.64 -37.40
C ARG A 549 -24.99 10.67 -38.56
N THR A 550 -25.15 11.15 -39.78
CA THR A 550 -24.83 10.41 -41.01
C THR A 550 -23.39 10.68 -41.42
N PHE A 551 -22.65 9.63 -41.77
CA PHE A 551 -21.28 9.73 -42.25
C PHE A 551 -21.26 9.82 -43.77
N THR A 552 -20.63 10.84 -44.32
CA THR A 552 -20.55 11.04 -45.77
C THR A 552 -19.18 10.67 -46.32
N ASP A 553 -19.08 10.46 -47.64
CA ASP A 553 -17.78 10.30 -48.32
C ASP A 553 -16.84 11.48 -48.02
N THR A 554 -17.39 12.69 -47.95
CA THR A 554 -16.64 13.90 -47.61
C THR A 554 -16.09 13.85 -46.18
N ASP A 555 -16.84 13.35 -45.20
CA ASP A 555 -16.34 13.16 -43.84
C ASP A 555 -15.14 12.20 -43.82
N ILE A 556 -15.24 11.07 -44.52
CA ILE A 556 -14.19 10.04 -44.57
C ILE A 556 -12.91 10.61 -45.20
N ILE A 557 -13.04 11.29 -46.35
CA ILE A 557 -11.89 11.91 -47.02
C ILE A 557 -11.30 13.07 -46.21
N ASN A 558 -12.14 13.91 -45.59
CA ASN A 558 -11.65 15.00 -44.75
C ASN A 558 -10.90 14.47 -43.53
N PHE A 559 -11.39 13.40 -42.91
CA PHE A 559 -10.69 12.77 -41.80
C PHE A 559 -9.36 12.18 -42.24
N ALA A 560 -9.33 11.45 -43.37
CA ALA A 560 -8.09 10.95 -43.96
C ALA A 560 -7.05 12.06 -44.19
N ASN A 561 -7.47 13.18 -44.79
CA ASN A 561 -6.60 14.33 -45.03
C ASN A 561 -6.12 15.01 -43.73
N LEU A 562 -6.98 15.07 -42.70
CA LEU A 562 -6.66 15.69 -41.42
C LEU A 562 -5.70 14.83 -40.59
N THR A 563 -5.95 13.54 -40.49
CA THR A 563 -5.15 12.60 -39.69
C THR A 563 -3.96 12.04 -40.45
N TRP A 564 -3.92 12.25 -41.76
CA TRP A 564 -2.99 11.63 -42.69
C TRP A 564 -3.08 10.09 -42.76
N ASP A 565 -4.20 9.54 -42.29
CA ASP A 565 -4.51 8.13 -42.45
C ASP A 565 -5.13 7.93 -43.84
N HIS A 566 -4.32 7.57 -44.82
CA HIS A 566 -4.77 7.27 -46.17
C HIS A 566 -4.88 5.76 -46.43
N PHE A 567 -5.12 4.95 -45.40
CA PHE A 567 -5.30 3.50 -45.56
C PHE A 567 -6.35 3.16 -46.64
N TYR A 568 -6.01 2.19 -47.50
CA TYR A 568 -6.73 1.93 -48.76
C TYR A 568 -8.22 1.69 -48.57
N ALA A 569 -8.63 1.04 -47.47
CA ALA A 569 -10.04 0.75 -47.18
C ALA A 569 -10.90 2.03 -47.05
N HIS A 570 -10.29 3.17 -46.75
CA HIS A 570 -10.96 4.46 -46.58
C HIS A 570 -10.81 5.39 -47.79
N THR A 571 -9.73 5.23 -48.56
CA THR A 571 -9.32 6.20 -49.58
C THR A 571 -9.37 5.66 -51.01
N ASP A 572 -9.14 4.36 -51.22
CA ASP A 572 -9.03 3.71 -52.53
C ASP A 572 -10.04 2.56 -52.71
N ILE A 573 -11.14 2.87 -53.37
CA ILE A 573 -12.21 1.89 -53.68
C ILE A 573 -11.81 0.84 -54.72
N THR A 574 -10.71 1.04 -55.45
CA THR A 574 -10.23 0.07 -56.46
C THR A 574 -9.38 -1.04 -55.86
N SER A 575 -8.95 -0.88 -54.61
CA SER A 575 -8.08 -1.83 -53.89
C SER A 575 -8.83 -2.65 -52.84
N LEU A 576 -10.16 -2.76 -52.92
CA LEU A 576 -10.97 -3.52 -51.95
C LEU A 576 -11.05 -5.02 -52.25
N ASP A 577 -10.69 -5.43 -53.47
CA ASP A 577 -10.70 -6.83 -53.89
C ASP A 577 -9.77 -7.68 -53.00
N GLY A 578 -10.32 -8.75 -52.42
CA GLY A 578 -9.60 -9.61 -51.46
C GLY A 578 -9.55 -9.11 -50.02
N SER A 579 -10.15 -7.96 -49.74
CA SER A 579 -10.37 -7.45 -48.37
C SER A 579 -11.74 -7.89 -47.81
N ILE A 580 -11.99 -7.61 -46.52
CA ILE A 580 -13.29 -7.83 -45.88
C ILE A 580 -14.29 -6.69 -46.12
N PHE A 581 -13.88 -5.64 -46.84
CA PHE A 581 -14.68 -4.42 -47.02
C PHE A 581 -15.30 -4.41 -48.42
N GLU A 582 -16.59 -4.11 -48.50
CA GLU A 582 -17.33 -4.11 -49.76
C GLU A 582 -17.36 -2.73 -50.43
N LYS A 583 -17.18 -1.67 -49.63
CA LYS A 583 -17.23 -0.26 -50.05
C LYS A 583 -16.23 0.56 -49.25
N ARG A 584 -16.09 1.84 -49.62
CA ARG A 584 -15.35 2.82 -48.82
C ARG A 584 -15.90 2.84 -47.39
N THR A 585 -15.08 2.41 -46.43
CA THR A 585 -15.45 2.33 -45.02
C THR A 585 -14.96 3.58 -44.27
N ALA A 586 -15.64 3.97 -43.21
CA ALA A 586 -15.22 5.02 -42.31
C ALA A 586 -14.02 4.59 -41.45
N HIS A 587 -13.12 5.51 -41.13
CA HIS A 587 -12.02 5.23 -40.19
C HIS A 587 -12.58 4.88 -38.82
N GLY A 588 -12.07 3.83 -38.17
CA GLY A 588 -12.45 3.54 -36.79
C GLY A 588 -12.22 4.74 -35.86
N TYR A 589 -11.10 5.46 -36.02
CA TYR A 589 -10.83 6.68 -35.26
C TYR A 589 -11.80 7.82 -35.58
N PHE A 590 -12.30 7.89 -36.82
CA PHE A 590 -13.38 8.84 -37.16
C PHE A 590 -14.67 8.47 -36.45
N ILE A 591 -15.03 7.18 -36.38
CA ILE A 591 -16.23 6.72 -35.65
C ILE A 591 -16.18 7.18 -34.18
N ILE A 592 -15.05 6.98 -33.51
CA ILE A 592 -14.88 7.40 -32.11
C ILE A 592 -14.86 8.93 -31.96
N SER A 593 -14.20 9.63 -32.88
CA SER A 593 -14.16 11.11 -32.87
C SER A 593 -15.56 11.71 -33.08
N ALA A 594 -16.33 11.15 -34.02
CA ALA A 594 -17.69 11.53 -34.27
C ALA A 594 -18.61 11.17 -33.10
N ALA A 595 -18.41 10.01 -32.47
CA ALA A 595 -19.13 9.62 -31.26
C ALA A 595 -18.89 10.62 -30.13
N ALA A 596 -17.63 11.01 -29.86
CA ALA A 596 -17.31 12.05 -28.89
C ALA A 596 -18.01 13.38 -29.22
N GLY A 597 -18.03 13.78 -30.49
CA GLY A 597 -18.79 14.96 -30.92
C GLY A 597 -20.29 14.90 -30.64
N LEU A 598 -20.88 13.70 -30.52
CA LEU A 598 -22.29 13.49 -30.20
C LEU A 598 -22.60 13.51 -28.70
N PHE A 599 -21.70 12.96 -27.86
CA PHE A 599 -21.97 12.77 -26.42
C PHE A 599 -21.24 13.77 -25.51
N VAL A 600 -20.28 14.55 -26.01
CA VAL A 600 -19.56 15.52 -25.16
C VAL A 600 -20.40 16.78 -24.98
N TYR A 601 -20.58 17.19 -23.72
CA TYR A 601 -21.25 18.43 -23.38
C TYR A 601 -20.35 19.64 -23.66
N PRO A 602 -20.80 20.65 -24.44
CA PRO A 602 -19.94 21.74 -24.91
C PRO A 602 -19.70 22.85 -23.88
N ASN A 603 -20.57 23.03 -22.87
CA ASN A 603 -20.43 24.11 -21.90
C ASN A 603 -19.59 23.68 -20.69
N LYS A 604 -19.06 24.65 -19.94
CA LYS A 604 -18.35 24.41 -18.68
C LYS A 604 -19.28 23.67 -17.70
N GLY A 605 -18.77 22.57 -17.13
CA GLY A 605 -19.48 21.76 -16.15
C GLY A 605 -18.51 21.03 -15.20
N PRO A 606 -18.99 20.04 -14.42
CA PRO A 606 -18.16 19.31 -13.47
C PRO A 606 -17.09 18.42 -14.10
N VAL A 607 -17.22 18.07 -15.38
CA VAL A 607 -16.18 17.35 -16.12
C VAL A 607 -14.95 18.24 -16.28
N ALA A 608 -13.84 17.84 -15.65
CA ALA A 608 -12.57 18.55 -15.70
C ALA A 608 -11.75 18.14 -16.92
N ALA A 609 -11.68 16.84 -17.22
CA ALA A 609 -10.90 16.31 -18.33
C ALA A 609 -11.44 14.95 -18.78
N ASN A 610 -11.52 14.74 -20.09
CA ASN A 610 -11.60 13.41 -20.68
C ASN A 610 -10.18 13.02 -21.15
N TYR A 611 -9.51 12.14 -20.42
CA TYR A 611 -8.06 11.96 -20.53
C TYR A 611 -7.63 10.54 -20.92
N GLY A 612 -8.58 9.59 -21.00
CA GLY A 612 -8.25 8.20 -21.30
C GLY A 612 -9.32 7.49 -22.11
N LEU A 613 -8.87 6.50 -22.88
CA LEU A 613 -9.69 5.60 -23.68
C LEU A 613 -9.18 4.17 -23.43
N GLU A 614 -10.08 3.28 -23.03
CA GLU A 614 -9.84 1.86 -22.74
C GLU A 614 -10.77 0.99 -23.60
N GLU A 615 -10.39 -0.26 -23.86
CA GLU A 615 -11.27 -1.30 -24.43
C GLU A 615 -11.99 -0.91 -25.75
N CYS A 616 -11.37 -0.10 -26.60
CA CYS A 616 -11.96 0.32 -27.86
C CYS A 616 -11.98 -0.84 -28.87
N ARG A 617 -13.17 -1.19 -29.38
CA ARG A 617 -13.35 -2.24 -30.40
C ARG A 617 -14.33 -1.80 -31.48
N PHE A 618 -14.00 -2.11 -32.73
CA PHE A 618 -14.86 -1.95 -33.89
C PHE A 618 -15.37 -3.32 -34.29
N LEU A 619 -16.67 -3.54 -34.12
CA LEU A 619 -17.31 -4.84 -34.32
C LEU A 619 -17.76 -5.02 -35.77
N ARG A 620 -18.15 -3.92 -36.42
CA ARG A 620 -18.67 -3.89 -37.80
C ARG A 620 -18.12 -2.67 -38.53
N PRO A 621 -17.83 -2.77 -39.84
CA PRO A 621 -17.50 -1.61 -40.65
C PRO A 621 -18.72 -0.70 -40.78
N LEU A 622 -18.48 0.61 -40.83
CA LEU A 622 -19.47 1.58 -41.28
C LEU A 622 -19.06 2.08 -42.64
N TYR A 623 -20.00 2.15 -43.56
CA TYR A 623 -19.78 2.66 -44.89
C TYR A 623 -20.29 4.09 -45.02
N HIS A 624 -19.94 4.72 -46.12
CA HIS A 624 -20.52 6.01 -46.47
C HIS A 624 -22.06 5.93 -46.52
N ASN A 625 -22.70 7.02 -46.09
CA ASN A 625 -24.13 7.20 -45.87
C ASN A 625 -24.73 6.40 -44.69
N ASP A 626 -23.94 5.65 -43.92
CA ASP A 626 -24.43 5.05 -42.70
C ASP A 626 -24.72 6.12 -41.64
N THR A 627 -25.77 5.91 -40.87
CA THR A 627 -26.20 6.81 -39.80
C THR A 627 -26.03 6.14 -38.47
N VAL A 628 -25.38 6.84 -37.53
CA VAL A 628 -25.11 6.31 -36.19
C VAL A 628 -25.73 7.17 -35.11
N TYR A 629 -25.94 6.56 -33.94
CA TYR A 629 -26.11 7.27 -32.67
C TYR A 629 -25.26 6.61 -31.59
N VAL A 630 -25.13 7.29 -30.45
CA VAL A 630 -24.35 6.80 -29.32
C VAL A 630 -25.22 6.64 -28.09
N ARG A 631 -24.96 5.59 -27.32
CA ARG A 631 -25.34 5.48 -25.90
C ARG A 631 -24.10 5.71 -25.05
N LEU A 632 -24.12 6.76 -24.25
CA LEU A 632 -23.09 7.05 -23.25
C LEU A 632 -23.63 6.64 -21.88
N THR A 633 -23.06 5.60 -21.28
CA THR A 633 -23.55 5.04 -20.02
C THR A 633 -22.47 5.03 -18.95
N CYS A 634 -22.75 5.48 -17.72
CA CYS A 634 -21.78 5.42 -16.63
C CYS A 634 -21.49 3.94 -16.32
N LYS A 635 -20.25 3.50 -16.58
CA LYS A 635 -19.79 2.14 -16.33
C LYS A 635 -19.47 1.93 -14.86
N GLN A 636 -18.61 2.78 -14.32
CA GLN A 636 -18.07 2.63 -12.97
C GLN A 636 -17.56 3.98 -12.47
N LYS A 637 -17.69 4.21 -11.16
CA LYS A 637 -17.03 5.33 -10.48
C LYS A 637 -15.83 4.83 -9.71
N ILE A 638 -14.71 5.55 -9.82
CA ILE A 638 -13.49 5.31 -9.07
C ILE A 638 -13.21 6.57 -8.27
N ASP A 639 -13.10 6.40 -6.96
CA ASP A 639 -12.76 7.49 -6.08
C ASP A 639 -11.27 7.83 -6.18
N ARG A 640 -10.93 9.11 -6.03
CA ARG A 640 -9.57 9.63 -6.17
C ARG A 640 -9.32 10.69 -5.11
N ASP A 641 -8.22 10.52 -4.37
CA ASP A 641 -7.68 11.55 -3.51
C ASP A 641 -6.81 12.50 -4.34
N VAL A 642 -6.99 13.80 -4.14
CA VAL A 642 -6.25 14.86 -4.84
C VAL A 642 -5.35 15.57 -3.83
N ALA A 643 -4.04 15.60 -4.10
CA ALA A 643 -3.05 16.29 -3.26
C ALA A 643 -2.37 17.47 -3.98
N SER A 644 -2.71 17.70 -5.25
CA SER A 644 -2.25 18.80 -6.10
C SER A 644 -3.21 20.00 -6.03
N ALA A 645 -2.86 21.10 -6.69
CA ALA A 645 -3.71 22.28 -6.92
C ALA A 645 -4.87 21.98 -7.89
N GLU A 646 -5.70 21.00 -7.54
CA GLU A 646 -6.84 20.52 -8.30
C GLU A 646 -8.05 20.39 -7.37
N HIS A 647 -9.24 20.70 -7.88
CA HIS A 647 -10.47 20.45 -7.11
C HIS A 647 -10.65 18.96 -6.82
N PRO A 648 -11.18 18.60 -5.63
CA PRO A 648 -11.60 17.25 -5.33
C PRO A 648 -12.44 16.68 -6.48
N SER A 649 -12.01 15.53 -6.98
CA SER A 649 -12.55 14.92 -8.19
C SER A 649 -12.38 13.43 -8.13
N GLY A 650 -13.32 12.70 -8.73
CA GLY A 650 -13.21 11.26 -8.95
C GLY A 650 -13.14 10.95 -10.45
N ILE A 651 -12.84 9.69 -10.77
CA ILE A 651 -12.87 9.20 -12.14
C ILE A 651 -14.22 8.53 -12.38
N VAL A 652 -14.84 8.83 -13.51
CA VAL A 652 -16.00 8.11 -14.03
C VAL A 652 -15.58 7.43 -15.32
N LYS A 653 -15.69 6.10 -15.33
CA LYS A 653 -15.58 5.31 -16.56
C LYS A 653 -16.93 5.35 -17.24
N TRP A 654 -17.00 5.83 -18.48
CA TRP A 654 -18.22 5.76 -19.27
C TRP A 654 -18.07 4.72 -20.38
N PHE A 655 -19.06 3.83 -20.46
CA PHE A 655 -19.20 2.88 -21.55
C PHE A 655 -19.92 3.57 -22.71
N VAL A 656 -19.23 3.63 -23.85
CA VAL A 656 -19.70 4.21 -25.10
C VAL A 656 -20.10 3.05 -26.00
N GLU A 657 -21.37 3.03 -26.39
CA GLU A 657 -21.90 2.08 -27.38
C GLU A 657 -22.35 2.87 -28.61
N VAL A 658 -21.78 2.56 -29.77
CA VAL A 658 -22.15 3.17 -31.05
C VAL A 658 -23.05 2.19 -31.81
N PHE A 659 -24.24 2.65 -32.16
CA PHE A 659 -25.23 1.87 -32.90
C PHE A 659 -25.50 2.50 -34.26
N ASP A 660 -25.83 1.68 -35.25
CA ASP A 660 -26.30 2.15 -36.54
C ASP A 660 -27.82 2.46 -36.55
N ALA A 661 -28.38 2.67 -37.73
CA ALA A 661 -29.79 3.00 -37.90
C ALA A 661 -30.74 1.83 -37.60
N GLU A 662 -30.23 0.59 -37.64
CA GLU A 662 -30.96 -0.66 -37.37
C GLU A 662 -30.79 -1.15 -35.91
N ASP A 663 -30.21 -0.33 -35.04
CA ASP A 663 -29.89 -0.64 -33.63
C ASP A 663 -28.87 -1.78 -33.48
N GLU A 664 -28.05 -2.04 -34.50
CA GLU A 664 -26.94 -2.99 -34.42
C GLU A 664 -25.69 -2.31 -33.83
N LEU A 665 -24.98 -3.03 -32.96
CA LEU A 665 -23.80 -2.50 -32.28
C LEU A 665 -22.59 -2.50 -33.22
N VAL A 666 -22.01 -1.32 -33.42
CA VAL A 666 -20.93 -1.07 -34.36
C VAL A 666 -19.58 -0.96 -33.67
N ALA A 667 -19.53 -0.19 -32.59
CA ALA A 667 -18.30 0.05 -31.85
C ALA A 667 -18.59 0.21 -30.36
N ILE A 668 -17.62 -0.18 -29.53
CA ILE A 668 -17.63 0.06 -28.09
C ILE A 668 -16.32 0.70 -27.67
N ALA A 669 -16.37 1.50 -26.61
CA ALA A 669 -15.19 2.00 -25.93
C ALA A 669 -15.52 2.34 -24.47
N THR A 670 -14.51 2.39 -23.61
CA THR A 670 -14.64 2.96 -22.28
C THR A 670 -13.82 4.25 -22.21
N ILE A 671 -14.45 5.40 -21.91
CA ILE A 671 -13.74 6.66 -21.70
C ILE A 671 -13.51 6.91 -20.21
N LEU A 672 -12.36 7.50 -19.88
CA LEU A 672 -11.99 7.88 -18.52
C LEU A 672 -12.14 9.38 -18.36
N THR A 673 -13.10 9.78 -17.55
CA THR A 673 -13.42 11.19 -17.33
C THR A 673 -13.18 11.57 -15.89
N MET A 674 -12.40 12.61 -15.66
CA MET A 674 -12.23 13.24 -14.37
C MET A 674 -13.41 14.18 -14.12
N VAL A 675 -14.15 13.93 -13.04
CA VAL A 675 -15.37 14.67 -12.69
C VAL A 675 -15.20 15.25 -11.29
N GLN A 676 -15.44 16.56 -11.16
CA GLN A 676 -15.39 17.26 -9.88
C GLN A 676 -16.43 16.71 -8.92
N LYS A 677 -16.02 16.58 -7.66
CA LYS A 677 -16.90 16.29 -6.54
C LYS A 677 -17.66 17.54 -6.13
N LYS A 678 -18.86 17.35 -5.59
CA LYS A 678 -19.64 18.46 -5.02
C LYS A 678 -18.88 19.15 -3.91
N GLN A 679 -18.96 20.47 -3.93
CA GLN A 679 -18.47 21.30 -2.86
C GLN A 679 -19.66 21.67 -1.95
N GLU A 680 -19.83 20.92 -0.86
CA GLU A 680 -20.92 21.16 0.11
C GLU A 680 -20.40 21.77 1.43
N THR A 681 -19.09 21.74 1.67
CA THR A 681 -18.47 22.16 2.96
C THR A 681 -18.54 23.67 3.25
N PHE A 682 -18.40 24.48 2.21
CA PHE A 682 -18.31 25.94 2.23
C PHE A 682 -19.50 26.53 1.50
N ILE A 683 -20.11 27.54 2.10
CA ILE A 683 -21.13 28.35 1.45
C ILE A 683 -20.41 29.33 0.51
N GLU A 684 -20.96 29.54 -0.69
CA GLU A 684 -20.45 30.57 -1.59
C GLU A 684 -20.65 31.97 -1.03
N MET A 685 -19.55 32.72 -0.94
CA MET A 685 -19.50 34.05 -0.32
C MET A 685 -19.81 35.13 -1.34
N THR A 686 -21.04 35.13 -1.83
CA THR A 686 -21.57 36.22 -2.67
C THR A 686 -21.76 37.50 -1.87
N ASP A 687 -21.82 38.65 -2.56
CA ASP A 687 -22.06 39.95 -1.92
C ASP A 687 -23.31 39.92 -1.03
N ALA A 688 -24.40 39.31 -1.51
CA ALA A 688 -25.64 39.16 -0.76
C ALA A 688 -25.47 38.28 0.48
N LYS A 689 -24.74 37.16 0.39
CA LYS A 689 -24.53 36.27 1.54
C LYS A 689 -23.62 36.89 2.59
N ILE A 690 -22.58 37.60 2.17
CA ILE A 690 -21.71 38.34 3.09
C ILE A 690 -22.52 39.43 3.82
N GLU A 691 -23.34 40.20 3.10
CA GLU A 691 -24.21 41.20 3.71
C GLU A 691 -25.19 40.59 4.73
N GLU A 692 -25.82 39.46 4.37
CA GLU A 692 -26.69 38.70 5.26
C GLU A 692 -25.96 38.31 6.55
N CYS A 693 -24.76 37.74 6.46
CA CYS A 693 -23.95 37.34 7.61
C CYS A 693 -23.55 38.55 8.48
N LEU A 694 -23.11 39.65 7.86
CA LEU A 694 -22.73 40.88 8.57
C LEU A 694 -23.91 41.52 9.30
N SER A 695 -25.12 41.48 8.72
CA SER A 695 -26.33 42.03 9.35
C SER A 695 -26.74 41.30 10.65
N LYS A 696 -26.29 40.05 10.82
CA LYS A 696 -26.54 39.23 12.02
C LYS A 696 -25.45 39.42 13.09
N LEU A 697 -24.32 40.02 12.75
CA LEU A 697 -23.19 40.19 13.66
C LEU A 697 -23.50 41.30 14.68
N LYS A 698 -23.40 40.96 15.97
CA LYS A 698 -23.59 41.91 17.09
C LYS A 698 -22.25 42.16 17.78
N GLU A 699 -22.09 43.35 18.35
CA GLU A 699 -20.86 43.76 19.03
C GLU A 699 -20.51 42.90 20.25
N ASP A 700 -21.52 42.38 20.94
CA ASP A 700 -21.39 41.50 22.12
C ASP A 700 -21.32 40.01 21.77
N ALA A 701 -21.31 39.64 20.48
CA ALA A 701 -21.28 38.26 20.04
C ALA A 701 -19.98 37.57 20.47
N LYS A 702 -20.10 36.37 21.06
CA LYS A 702 -18.97 35.56 21.51
C LYS A 702 -18.59 34.53 20.44
N PRO A 703 -17.29 34.36 20.15
CA PRO A 703 -16.87 33.32 19.23
C PRO A 703 -17.06 31.93 19.85
N LYS A 704 -17.37 30.94 19.03
CA LYS A 704 -17.45 29.52 19.41
C LYS A 704 -16.06 28.93 19.72
N TRP A 705 -15.00 29.49 19.13
CA TRP A 705 -13.60 29.12 19.37
C TRP A 705 -12.68 30.33 19.15
N GLY A 706 -11.46 30.32 19.70
CA GLY A 706 -10.54 31.46 19.62
C GLY A 706 -10.93 32.65 20.52
N ILE A 707 -10.18 33.74 20.41
CA ILE A 707 -10.26 34.89 21.34
C ILE A 707 -10.73 36.20 20.69
N MET A 708 -10.91 36.25 19.36
CA MET A 708 -11.29 37.47 18.65
C MET A 708 -12.68 37.98 19.07
N THR A 709 -12.82 39.30 19.23
CA THR A 709 -14.14 39.94 19.27
C THR A 709 -14.70 40.12 17.85
N PRO A 710 -15.99 40.43 17.68
CA PRO A 710 -16.58 40.74 16.37
C PRO A 710 -15.77 41.75 15.56
N GLN A 711 -15.31 42.83 16.20
CA GLN A 711 -14.53 43.87 15.53
C GLN A 711 -13.14 43.37 15.12
N HIS A 712 -12.43 42.64 15.99
CA HIS A 712 -11.13 42.05 15.65
C HIS A 712 -11.23 41.10 14.44
N MET A 713 -12.29 40.30 14.36
CA MET A 713 -12.54 39.43 13.22
C MET A 713 -12.71 40.23 11.92
N ILE A 714 -13.51 41.31 11.93
CA ILE A 714 -13.75 42.14 10.75
C ILE A 714 -12.48 42.87 10.31
N GLU A 715 -11.73 43.47 11.24
CA GLU A 715 -10.48 44.16 10.93
C GLU A 715 -9.39 43.19 10.43
N HIS A 716 -9.37 41.97 10.96
CA HIS A 716 -8.49 40.89 10.46
C HIS A 716 -8.82 40.51 9.02
N LEU A 717 -10.10 40.34 8.70
CA LEU A 717 -10.53 40.04 7.33
C LEU A 717 -10.26 41.21 6.36
N GLU A 718 -10.47 42.45 6.80
CA GLU A 718 -10.11 43.65 6.02
C GLU A 718 -8.61 43.67 5.72
N TYR A 719 -7.77 43.34 6.70
CA TYR A 719 -6.32 43.28 6.51
C TYR A 719 -5.93 42.27 5.42
N THR A 720 -6.58 41.11 5.37
CA THR A 720 -6.38 40.14 4.27
C THR A 720 -6.74 40.76 2.92
N TYR A 721 -7.79 41.56 2.81
CA TYR A 721 -8.14 42.23 1.55
C TYR A 721 -7.18 43.36 1.16
N LYS A 722 -6.54 44.05 2.11
CA LYS A 722 -5.44 44.99 1.79
C LYS A 722 -4.28 44.28 1.14
N ILE A 723 -3.94 43.09 1.62
CA ILE A 723 -2.92 42.23 0.98
C ILE A 723 -3.41 41.79 -0.40
N ALA A 724 -4.64 41.31 -0.52
CA ALA A 724 -5.21 40.82 -1.77
C ALA A 724 -5.40 41.92 -2.84
N ALA A 725 -5.50 43.19 -2.45
CA ALA A 725 -5.58 44.34 -3.36
C ALA A 725 -4.20 44.92 -3.74
N GLY A 726 -3.11 44.37 -3.18
CA GLY A 726 -1.75 44.86 -3.43
C GLY A 726 -1.32 46.05 -2.57
N ASP A 727 -2.18 46.56 -1.67
CA ASP A 727 -1.85 47.69 -0.78
C ASP A 727 -0.74 47.33 0.21
N ILE A 728 -0.63 46.05 0.57
CA ILE A 728 0.37 45.51 1.48
C ILE A 728 1.01 44.29 0.80
N GLN A 729 2.29 44.39 0.46
CA GLN A 729 3.06 43.31 -0.19
C GLN A 729 4.48 43.14 0.38
N ASP A 730 4.95 44.08 1.19
CA ASP A 730 6.27 44.06 1.81
C ASP A 730 6.23 43.30 3.15
N PHE A 731 6.24 41.96 3.07
CA PHE A 731 6.33 41.06 4.22
C PHE A 731 6.92 39.71 3.82
N GLU A 732 7.46 38.98 4.80
CA GLU A 732 7.96 37.61 4.58
C GLU A 732 6.83 36.56 4.62
N VAL A 733 6.92 35.56 3.75
CA VAL A 733 6.03 34.38 3.79
C VAL A 733 6.43 33.52 4.98
N ALA A 734 5.52 33.36 5.95
CA ALA A 734 5.81 32.68 7.20
C ALA A 734 5.84 31.14 7.07
N THR A 735 5.23 30.60 6.02
CA THR A 735 5.25 29.15 5.76
C THR A 735 6.60 28.73 5.17
N PRO A 736 7.31 27.75 5.76
CA PRO A 736 8.57 27.25 5.21
C PRO A 736 8.41 26.70 3.80
N GLU A 737 9.36 27.04 2.91
CA GLU A 737 9.37 26.67 1.49
C GLU A 737 9.08 25.17 1.25
N LYS A 738 9.68 24.29 2.07
CA LYS A 738 9.50 22.82 1.99
C LYS A 738 8.06 22.31 2.13
N ILE A 739 7.14 23.10 2.69
CA ILE A 739 5.72 22.73 2.83
C ILE A 739 4.79 23.73 2.15
N LEU A 740 5.33 24.79 1.55
CA LEU A 740 4.55 25.89 0.99
C LEU A 740 3.59 25.41 -0.08
N GLU A 741 4.05 24.56 -0.99
CA GLU A 741 3.20 23.98 -2.05
C GLU A 741 2.04 23.17 -1.46
N LYS A 742 2.29 22.35 -0.43
CA LYS A 742 1.24 21.57 0.23
C LYS A 742 0.21 22.47 0.92
N VAL A 743 0.67 23.52 1.60
CA VAL A 743 -0.20 24.50 2.26
C VAL A 743 -1.01 25.25 1.21
N LYS A 744 -0.40 25.68 0.12
CA LYS A 744 -1.07 26.31 -1.03
C LYS A 744 -2.14 25.40 -1.65
N ASN A 745 -1.82 24.13 -1.91
CA ASN A 745 -2.77 23.15 -2.47
C ASN A 745 -3.98 22.93 -1.56
N SER A 746 -3.85 23.16 -0.24
CA SER A 746 -4.99 23.08 0.68
C SER A 746 -6.10 24.08 0.38
N LEU A 747 -5.86 25.15 -0.40
CA LEU A 747 -6.91 26.05 -0.86
C LEU A 747 -7.92 25.38 -1.79
N TYR A 748 -7.48 24.37 -2.54
CA TYR A 748 -8.32 23.66 -3.52
C TYR A 748 -9.18 22.57 -2.90
N ASN A 749 -8.75 21.98 -1.78
CA ASN A 749 -9.51 20.90 -1.15
C ASN A 749 -10.77 21.42 -0.44
N TYR A 750 -11.66 20.52 -0.04
CA TYR A 750 -12.89 20.87 0.69
C TYR A 750 -12.75 20.74 2.22
N ASP A 751 -11.52 20.72 2.74
CA ASP A 751 -11.25 20.66 4.18
C ASP A 751 -11.31 22.06 4.79
N LYS A 752 -12.03 22.17 5.92
CA LYS A 752 -12.09 23.41 6.71
C LYS A 752 -10.72 23.79 7.26
N PHE A 753 -10.49 25.09 7.46
CA PHE A 753 -9.30 25.53 8.17
C PHE A 753 -9.28 25.01 9.61
N PRO A 754 -8.11 24.61 10.14
CA PRO A 754 -8.01 24.12 11.51
C PRO A 754 -8.44 25.17 12.52
N GLN A 755 -9.25 24.77 13.49
CA GLN A 755 -9.63 25.61 14.62
C GLN A 755 -8.43 25.87 15.52
N ASN A 756 -8.36 27.07 16.11
CA ASN A 756 -7.29 27.50 17.02
C ASN A 756 -5.87 27.38 16.40
N SER A 757 -5.78 27.52 15.07
CA SER A 757 -4.50 27.59 14.38
C SER A 757 -3.79 28.91 14.69
N ARG A 758 -2.46 28.87 14.81
CA ARG A 758 -1.65 30.05 15.10
C ARG A 758 -1.52 30.89 13.84
N PHE A 759 -1.89 32.17 13.92
CA PHE A 759 -1.53 33.11 12.88
C PHE A 759 -0.04 33.49 13.02
N PRO A 760 0.76 33.51 11.94
CA PRO A 760 2.22 33.54 12.08
C PRO A 760 2.83 34.81 12.71
N LEU A 761 2.08 35.92 12.75
CA LEU A 761 2.57 37.22 13.22
C LEU A 761 1.93 37.70 14.54
N LEU A 762 1.00 36.94 15.12
CA LEU A 762 0.33 37.30 16.37
C LEU A 762 1.01 36.61 17.57
N GLU A 763 1.29 37.37 18.62
CA GLU A 763 1.75 36.80 19.89
C GLU A 763 0.66 35.90 20.51
N LYS A 764 1.10 34.83 21.17
CA LYS A 764 0.21 33.78 21.67
C LYS A 764 -0.83 34.37 22.65
N ASP A 765 -2.10 34.08 22.41
CA ASP A 765 -3.22 34.46 23.27
C ASP A 765 -3.41 35.98 23.45
N THR A 766 -2.90 36.78 22.50
CA THR A 766 -3.05 38.25 22.47
C THR A 766 -3.88 38.70 21.27
N LEU A 767 -4.57 39.83 21.42
CA LEU A 767 -5.27 40.51 20.33
C LEU A 767 -4.50 41.77 19.95
N ASP A 768 -4.43 42.05 18.66
CA ASP A 768 -3.93 43.33 18.16
C ASP A 768 -4.80 44.48 18.66
N GLN A 769 -4.22 45.67 18.74
CA GLN A 769 -4.98 46.88 19.02
C GLN A 769 -5.98 47.16 17.87
N LEU A 770 -7.25 47.35 18.22
CA LEU A 770 -8.30 47.75 17.27
C LEU A 770 -7.91 49.06 16.56
N ARG A 771 -8.11 49.08 15.25
CA ARG A 771 -7.75 50.20 14.36
C ARG A 771 -8.87 51.23 14.24
N TYR A 772 -10.12 50.82 14.49
CA TYR A 772 -11.27 51.71 14.42
C TYR A 772 -11.97 51.85 15.77
N ASP A 773 -12.74 52.93 15.90
CA ASP A 773 -13.43 53.26 17.14
C ASP A 773 -14.61 52.33 17.44
N ASP A 774 -15.24 51.75 16.41
CA ASP A 774 -16.41 50.88 16.56
C ASP A 774 -16.55 49.82 15.44
N LEU A 775 -17.40 48.83 15.69
CA LEU A 775 -17.69 47.72 14.77
C LEU A 775 -18.37 48.19 13.47
N VAL A 776 -19.19 49.24 13.50
CA VAL A 776 -19.92 49.72 12.31
C VAL A 776 -18.93 50.28 11.29
N THR A 777 -18.00 51.11 11.76
CA THR A 777 -16.90 51.67 10.98
C THR A 777 -16.00 50.56 10.44
N ALA A 778 -15.68 49.55 11.25
CA ALA A 778 -14.89 48.40 10.79
C ALA A 778 -15.58 47.64 9.65
N ILE A 779 -16.91 47.43 9.73
CA ILE A 779 -17.69 46.77 8.68
C ILE A 779 -17.70 47.58 7.38
N GLU A 780 -17.85 48.91 7.45
CA GLU A 780 -17.79 49.77 6.25
C GLU A 780 -16.42 49.73 5.56
N LYS A 781 -15.34 49.73 6.34
CA LYS A 781 -13.97 49.61 5.82
C LYS A 781 -13.71 48.24 5.21
N PHE A 782 -14.15 47.18 5.85
CA PHE A 782 -14.13 45.82 5.30
C PHE A 782 -14.82 45.74 3.93
N LYS A 783 -16.03 46.29 3.79
CA LYS A 783 -16.77 46.29 2.51
C LYS A 783 -16.05 47.07 1.42
N THR A 784 -15.54 48.25 1.76
CA THR A 784 -14.80 49.11 0.83
C THR A 784 -13.54 48.39 0.35
N GLN A 785 -12.80 47.77 1.25
CA GLN A 785 -11.56 47.07 0.91
C GLN A 785 -11.82 45.82 0.06
N ARG A 786 -12.89 45.09 0.32
CA ARG A 786 -13.29 43.96 -0.55
C ARG A 786 -13.56 44.42 -1.98
N GLN A 787 -14.21 45.56 -2.17
CA GLN A 787 -14.44 46.11 -3.51
C GLN A 787 -13.13 46.54 -4.20
N ALA A 788 -12.16 47.06 -3.45
CA ALA A 788 -10.82 47.36 -3.97
C ALA A 788 -10.13 46.07 -4.47
N TYR A 789 -10.15 44.99 -3.68
CA TYR A 789 -9.65 43.67 -4.07
C TYR A 789 -10.32 43.14 -5.36
N LEU A 790 -11.65 43.20 -5.46
CA LEU A 790 -12.37 42.74 -6.65
C LEU A 790 -12.06 43.59 -7.89
N THR A 791 -11.89 44.90 -7.71
CA THR A 791 -11.53 45.84 -8.79
C THR A 791 -10.11 45.59 -9.27
N PHE A 792 -9.15 45.40 -8.35
CA PHE A 792 -7.76 45.10 -8.68
C PHE A 792 -7.64 43.89 -9.62
N PHE A 793 -8.25 42.75 -9.29
CA PHE A 793 -8.18 41.55 -10.14
C PHE A 793 -9.06 41.61 -11.40
N LYS A 794 -9.96 42.59 -11.50
CA LYS A 794 -10.66 42.90 -12.75
C LYS A 794 -9.75 43.67 -13.70
N GLU A 795 -8.94 44.59 -13.20
CA GLU A 795 -7.99 45.40 -13.97
C GLU A 795 -6.68 44.64 -14.27
N HIS A 796 -6.29 43.72 -13.38
CA HIS A 796 -5.07 42.92 -13.46
C HIS A 796 -5.37 41.41 -13.35
N PRO A 797 -5.98 40.78 -14.38
CA PRO A 797 -6.43 39.38 -14.30
C PRO A 797 -5.31 38.36 -14.09
N ASP A 798 -4.09 38.67 -14.55
CA ASP A 798 -2.92 37.79 -14.48
C ASP A 798 -1.97 38.14 -13.31
N ALA A 799 -2.35 39.08 -12.43
CA ALA A 799 -1.54 39.46 -11.29
C ALA A 799 -1.31 38.28 -10.33
N ILE A 800 -0.12 38.26 -9.74
CA ILE A 800 0.31 37.33 -8.71
C ILE A 800 0.74 38.17 -7.51
N LEU A 801 0.09 37.96 -6.37
CA LEU A 801 0.36 38.71 -5.15
C LEU A 801 0.75 37.77 -4.02
N ASN A 802 1.63 38.23 -3.14
CA ASN A 802 2.07 37.47 -1.98
C ASN A 802 0.97 37.33 -0.94
N ASN A 803 0.93 36.17 -0.29
CA ASN A 803 0.14 35.87 0.89
C ASN A 803 1.05 35.32 2.00
N MET A 804 0.84 35.78 3.24
CA MET A 804 1.69 35.43 4.39
C MET A 804 1.78 33.93 4.68
N VAL A 805 0.74 33.14 4.35
CA VAL A 805 0.67 31.70 4.66
C VAL A 805 0.80 30.85 3.40
N PHE A 806 0.19 31.28 2.30
CA PHE A 806 0.07 30.47 1.08
C PHE A 806 1.08 30.85 -0.01
N GLY A 807 1.95 31.84 0.24
CA GLY A 807 2.93 32.31 -0.73
C GLY A 807 2.28 33.11 -1.85
N GLU A 808 2.83 33.03 -3.06
CA GLU A 808 2.29 33.71 -4.24
C GLU A 808 0.94 33.12 -4.66
N LEU A 809 -0.10 33.96 -4.75
CA LEU A 809 -1.45 33.59 -5.13
C LEU A 809 -1.93 34.34 -6.37
N LYS A 810 -2.55 33.60 -7.31
CA LYS A 810 -3.29 34.13 -8.46
C LYS A 810 -4.72 34.51 -8.06
N ARG A 811 -5.41 35.25 -8.94
CA ARG A 811 -6.83 35.62 -8.79
C ARG A 811 -7.72 34.48 -8.27
N TYR A 812 -7.62 33.30 -8.88
CA TYR A 812 -8.48 32.17 -8.51
C TYR A 812 -8.16 31.63 -7.11
N GLU A 813 -6.89 31.61 -6.73
CA GLU A 813 -6.44 31.12 -5.43
C GLU A 813 -6.83 32.11 -4.32
N TRP A 814 -6.81 33.41 -4.60
CA TRP A 814 -7.38 34.44 -3.72
C TRP A 814 -8.89 34.27 -3.50
N TYR A 815 -9.63 33.96 -4.56
CA TYR A 815 -11.06 33.64 -4.44
C TYR A 815 -11.30 32.38 -3.56
N LEU A 816 -10.49 31.33 -3.72
CA LEU A 816 -10.59 30.14 -2.88
C LEU A 816 -10.26 30.44 -1.42
N LEU A 817 -9.22 31.24 -1.18
CA LEU A 817 -8.84 31.71 0.14
C LEU A 817 -9.97 32.53 0.78
N GLU A 818 -10.52 33.52 0.07
CA GLU A 818 -11.64 34.34 0.55
C GLU A 818 -12.81 33.47 1.01
N ARG A 819 -13.24 32.53 0.16
CA ARG A 819 -14.34 31.62 0.50
C ARG A 819 -14.07 30.84 1.77
N LYS A 820 -12.89 30.22 1.89
CA LYS A 820 -12.52 29.44 3.09
C LYS A 820 -12.38 30.31 4.33
N HIS A 821 -11.76 31.48 4.18
CA HIS A 821 -11.44 32.38 5.28
C HIS A 821 -12.69 33.00 5.88
N LEU A 822 -13.62 33.46 5.05
CA LEU A 822 -14.93 33.94 5.49
C LEU A 822 -15.78 32.83 6.10
N ASN A 823 -15.86 31.64 5.49
CA ASN A 823 -16.59 30.52 6.08
C ASN A 823 -16.05 30.18 7.48
N HIS A 824 -14.72 30.15 7.66
CA HIS A 824 -14.11 29.86 8.96
C HIS A 824 -14.56 30.86 10.04
N HIS A 825 -14.44 32.16 9.76
CA HIS A 825 -14.76 33.19 10.75
C HIS A 825 -16.27 33.41 10.93
N PHE A 826 -17.08 33.30 9.88
CA PHE A 826 -18.53 33.37 10.03
C PHE A 826 -19.08 32.16 10.79
N GLU A 827 -18.50 30.96 10.61
CA GLU A 827 -18.84 29.80 11.43
C GLU A 827 -18.41 30.01 12.90
N GLN A 828 -17.24 30.62 13.12
CA GLN A 828 -16.71 30.99 14.44
C GLN A 828 -17.72 31.84 15.23
N PHE A 829 -18.44 32.74 14.58
CA PHE A 829 -19.46 33.57 15.22
C PHE A 829 -20.91 33.09 14.99
N GLY A 830 -21.11 31.93 14.36
CA GLY A 830 -22.43 31.35 14.13
C GLY A 830 -23.31 32.13 13.15
N LEU A 831 -22.71 32.74 12.13
CA LEU A 831 -23.39 33.61 11.15
C LEU A 831 -23.80 32.89 9.86
N LEU A 832 -23.27 31.70 9.59
CA LEU A 832 -23.49 30.94 8.35
C LEU A 832 -24.90 30.35 8.23
#